data_AF-H1FWY5-F1
#
_entry.id   AF-H1FWY5-F1
#
_cell.length_a   1.000
_cell.length_b   1.000
_cell.length_c   1.000
_cell.angle_alpha   90.00
_cell.angle_beta   90.00
_cell.angle_gamma   90.00
#
_symmetry.space_group_name_H-M   'P 1'
#
loop_
_entity.id
_entity.type
_entity.pdbx_description
1 polymer ?
#
loop_
_entity_poly.entity_id
_entity_poly.type
_entity_poly.pdbx_seq_one_letter_code
_entity_poly.pdbx_strand_id
1 'polypeptide(L)'
;MELLNLYKEENKEILYSLSWLNKNSTFDKSIGNFTQIDLFTFLENISQFDYKKDTFYDDIYYILEYTQDTILYLIRNINKEIKREHKILPVSQAKEFDRESILWLSRQNGRTIKEKLKNNKIKTVKRYDNVDTYENRIFKILLKKLILVYDERDDLQEFTHLFIKIRKWLKSDDAKSIDEYKRVVYNNILLHHQHYSKIFKSYKWLNSLNEKIDKLLKMYPKQTYLIIIMDMLAKLQYKSNTLVKPSKIEIDTHSFGIKCDFNNALLNKVKLLNIKISNTDISKFKDIDNINKTLIEDQLEISLNQNRIFGINPIVSDNVYLDLFRLSPICKINDDIINFPILIKQKIDTQIINANNTKVIDLNREIFTLPEILKTYDTDILKYFLEDFTKYFKSSKVNYIIPDYVNIFEFSQVKKTINSYFKNNRVVPKSILAGLEYLFESDCNEGDTLIYIQKDHNNTIFVTPLLIRYDETLKSITNCLYIEKHPTKRLTESTDILDAVSEIFPRETSKKLLNKFLQNGIKILKKENIVFQNNDDILTLEKLKIPNTRLDETSLGKIKKMYTSNKLFQKDTTYLDDDNIENLNNFDKLLRYEKDGFTLWREHLPKLAMQIVKHGYFDEFVLVDDNSEVINGNIEISNHFIIPANTSKLSFPLISDEENINFEAYITSNDLPLTDNLVCELKLTYSYEAETPYKLIFCALDNSIQPLKVNWKEIQYKDCQHLPTPEYPPKRKWEDFLRDPKRDGSGYSNLLEWILERLDLLQINKVPQFIIDRDINEAIASVNSKETGYFEWGAYDKNRNYYCRVNVNGNSIFCPAKNFVENIDPSNLSEGDEVFLNINEGTHGFIGKNIRFSNLDIDIIENEIITKLQNELAEKSIYDKTEKIVKAVGSIRYPLLTVWNEHSLVESNTPDDFREKVHVYIKLSLKLMSDKEVSVKLKNELLFFLSSLHQDMPTEISNTLVKFSSDLDRNQKYSLHLALSLGSCQLQWQKDILSNVLNNVNNCSLSNVIMNILAIASWRSENFIFILLKYDANKIIESLLITMEYNFNTLKVNKNKKTVMGNLVKQFELLLALIRLRKKTKDILCPQNLLTKKYVKVIDEITKLYVEKNIPLHTRLKIELVKQEDFKSIPDLLHALRIYLTGDTNSANSIKIIGISDD
;
A
#
# COMPACT_ATOMS: atom_id res chain seq x y z
N MET A 1 -55.83 -22.54 15.93
CA MET A 1 -55.72 -24.02 16.00
C MET A 1 -54.82 -24.38 17.19
N GLU A 2 -55.17 -25.34 18.05
CA GLU A 2 -54.22 -25.81 19.09
C GLU A 2 -53.00 -26.50 18.45
N LEU A 3 -51.78 -26.21 18.91
CA LEU A 3 -50.52 -26.72 18.38
C LEU A 3 -50.52 -28.21 18.02
N LEU A 4 -51.11 -29.09 18.84
CA LEU A 4 -51.15 -30.54 18.57
C LEU A 4 -52.00 -30.90 17.34
N ASN A 5 -53.02 -30.11 17.02
CA ASN A 5 -53.84 -30.34 15.82
C ASN A 5 -53.04 -30.11 14.52
N LEU A 6 -51.95 -29.33 14.56
CA LEU A 6 -51.09 -29.09 13.40
C LEU A 6 -50.46 -30.39 12.88
N TYR A 7 -50.24 -31.38 13.75
CA TYR A 7 -49.58 -32.65 13.41
C TYR A 7 -50.53 -33.74 12.91
N LYS A 8 -51.82 -33.44 12.77
CA LYS A 8 -52.79 -34.35 12.11
C LYS A 8 -52.51 -34.44 10.61
N GLU A 9 -52.77 -35.62 10.03
CA GLU A 9 -52.53 -35.88 8.58
C GLU A 9 -53.24 -34.89 7.64
N GLU A 10 -54.37 -34.32 8.03
CA GLU A 10 -55.09 -33.30 7.25
C GLU A 10 -54.31 -31.97 7.08
N ASN A 11 -53.35 -31.68 7.97
CA ASN A 11 -52.56 -30.44 7.97
C ASN A 11 -51.13 -30.63 7.43
N LYS A 12 -50.85 -31.79 6.85
CA LYS A 12 -49.52 -32.19 6.37
C LYS A 12 -48.91 -31.20 5.37
N GLU A 13 -49.71 -30.64 4.46
CA GLU A 13 -49.24 -29.65 3.48
C GLU A 13 -48.85 -28.31 4.14
N ILE A 14 -49.54 -27.93 5.22
CA ILE A 14 -49.21 -26.73 6.00
C ILE A 14 -47.87 -26.93 6.72
N LEU A 15 -47.63 -28.13 7.27
CA LEU A 15 -46.34 -28.51 7.87
C LEU A 15 -45.20 -28.52 6.85
N TYR A 16 -45.43 -29.01 5.62
CA TYR A 16 -44.43 -28.92 4.55
C TYR A 16 -44.08 -27.47 4.21
N SER A 17 -45.07 -26.56 4.20
CA SER A 17 -44.82 -25.13 3.97
C SER A 17 -43.93 -24.52 5.06
N LEU A 18 -44.16 -24.88 6.33
CA LEU A 18 -43.32 -24.47 7.48
C LEU A 18 -41.89 -25.01 7.35
N SER A 19 -41.81 -26.32 7.13
CA SER A 19 -40.58 -27.08 6.99
C SER A 19 -39.70 -26.52 5.88
N TRP A 20 -40.31 -26.22 4.72
CA TRP A 20 -39.62 -25.66 3.56
C TRP A 20 -38.98 -24.31 3.88
N LEU A 21 -39.73 -23.36 4.47
CA LEU A 21 -39.19 -22.03 4.74
C LEU A 21 -38.05 -22.09 5.76
N ASN A 22 -38.26 -22.80 6.87
CA ASN A 22 -37.29 -22.85 7.95
C ASN A 22 -36.02 -23.60 7.54
N LYS A 23 -36.14 -24.76 6.88
CA LYS A 23 -34.99 -25.55 6.42
C LYS A 23 -34.16 -24.84 5.35
N ASN A 24 -34.81 -24.06 4.50
CA ASN A 24 -34.09 -23.31 3.47
C ASN A 24 -33.50 -22.00 4.02
N SER A 25 -33.88 -21.58 5.22
CA SER A 25 -33.30 -20.43 5.94
C SER A 25 -32.05 -20.83 6.74
N THR A 26 -31.29 -19.85 7.23
CA THR A 26 -30.13 -20.10 8.11
C THR A 26 -30.53 -19.95 9.58
N PHE A 27 -30.29 -20.98 10.41
CA PHE A 27 -30.56 -20.95 11.85
C PHE A 27 -29.27 -20.87 12.66
N ASP A 28 -29.16 -19.87 13.53
CA ASP A 28 -28.04 -19.73 14.46
C ASP A 28 -28.36 -20.42 15.79
N LYS A 29 -27.81 -21.63 16.00
CA LYS A 29 -27.94 -22.43 17.22
C LYS A 29 -27.35 -21.75 18.48
N SER A 30 -26.47 -20.76 18.33
CA SER A 30 -25.90 -20.04 19.48
C SER A 30 -26.91 -19.06 20.08
N ILE A 31 -27.63 -18.32 19.24
CA ILE A 31 -28.60 -17.29 19.64
C ILE A 31 -30.03 -17.84 19.71
N GLY A 32 -30.34 -18.85 18.90
CA GLY A 32 -31.66 -19.50 18.80
C GLY A 32 -32.62 -18.79 17.87
N ASN A 33 -32.12 -18.17 16.80
CA ASN A 33 -32.89 -17.39 15.84
C ASN A 33 -32.44 -17.65 14.40
N PHE A 34 -33.34 -17.40 13.44
CA PHE A 34 -33.00 -17.38 12.02
C PHE A 34 -32.27 -16.08 11.66
N THR A 35 -31.24 -16.19 10.83
CA THR A 35 -30.46 -15.06 10.32
C THR A 35 -30.81 -14.76 8.87
N GLN A 36 -30.48 -13.54 8.42
CA GLN A 36 -30.60 -13.19 7.00
C GLN A 36 -29.70 -14.09 6.15
N ILE A 37 -30.20 -14.43 4.97
CA ILE A 37 -29.56 -15.31 3.98
C ILE A 37 -29.68 -14.63 2.62
N ASP A 38 -28.69 -14.81 1.74
CA ASP A 38 -28.76 -14.29 0.38
C ASP A 38 -29.59 -15.20 -0.55
N LEU A 39 -29.98 -14.68 -1.72
CA LEU A 39 -30.80 -15.42 -2.67
C LEU A 39 -30.16 -16.75 -3.07
N PHE A 40 -28.87 -16.76 -3.41
CA PHE A 40 -28.25 -17.95 -3.99
C PHE A 40 -28.09 -19.05 -2.97
N THR A 41 -27.65 -18.72 -1.75
CA THR A 41 -27.58 -19.69 -0.64
C THR A 41 -28.98 -20.26 -0.32
N PHE A 42 -30.03 -19.43 -0.38
CA PHE A 42 -31.41 -19.91 -0.20
C PHE A 42 -31.86 -20.85 -1.32
N LEU A 43 -31.54 -20.54 -2.58
CA LEU A 43 -31.84 -21.41 -3.74
C LEU A 43 -31.02 -22.72 -3.72
N GLU A 44 -29.78 -22.71 -3.20
CA GLU A 44 -28.98 -23.93 -2.97
C GLU A 44 -29.70 -24.85 -1.99
N ASN A 45 -30.17 -24.30 -0.87
CA ASN A 45 -30.90 -25.08 0.13
C ASN A 45 -32.21 -25.65 -0.45
N ILE A 46 -32.97 -24.86 -1.22
CA ILE A 46 -34.19 -25.33 -1.92
C ILE A 46 -33.86 -26.51 -2.83
N SER A 47 -32.78 -26.42 -3.59
CA SER A 47 -32.37 -27.47 -4.53
C SER A 47 -31.99 -28.79 -3.84
N GLN A 48 -31.66 -28.74 -2.55
CA GLN A 48 -31.34 -29.88 -1.70
C GLN A 48 -32.52 -30.31 -0.80
N PHE A 49 -33.65 -29.60 -0.85
CA PHE A 49 -34.83 -29.91 -0.04
C PHE A 49 -35.56 -31.12 -0.62
N ASP A 50 -35.78 -32.14 0.21
CA ASP A 50 -36.48 -33.36 -0.18
C ASP A 50 -37.95 -33.31 0.25
N TYR A 51 -38.85 -33.10 -0.73
CA TYR A 51 -40.30 -33.08 -0.54
C TYR A 51 -40.91 -34.45 -0.23
N LYS A 52 -40.14 -35.54 -0.33
CA LYS A 52 -40.60 -36.91 -0.06
C LYS A 52 -40.20 -37.43 1.31
N LYS A 53 -39.29 -36.74 2.02
CA LYS A 53 -38.81 -37.14 3.36
C LYS A 53 -39.82 -36.73 4.44
N ASP A 54 -40.06 -37.62 5.40
CA ASP A 54 -41.11 -37.45 6.41
C ASP A 54 -40.76 -36.49 7.58
N THR A 55 -39.51 -35.99 7.68
CA THR A 55 -39.11 -35.06 8.77
C THR A 55 -39.56 -33.62 8.50
N PHE A 56 -40.33 -33.05 9.42
CA PHE A 56 -40.79 -31.66 9.37
C PHE A 56 -39.89 -30.73 10.20
N TYR A 57 -39.23 -29.79 9.51
CA TYR A 57 -38.31 -28.80 10.10
C TYR A 57 -39.07 -27.55 10.59
N ASP A 58 -40.06 -27.73 11.46
CA ASP A 58 -40.87 -26.66 12.02
C ASP A 58 -40.19 -25.97 13.22
N ASP A 59 -40.88 -25.02 13.87
CA ASP A 59 -40.35 -24.34 15.06
C ASP A 59 -39.98 -25.31 16.21
N ILE A 60 -40.68 -26.44 16.35
CA ILE A 60 -40.40 -27.43 17.39
C ILE A 60 -39.07 -28.14 17.12
N TYR A 61 -38.80 -28.49 15.87
CA TYR A 61 -37.51 -29.05 15.45
C TYR A 61 -36.35 -28.14 15.89
N TYR A 62 -36.43 -26.84 15.57
CA TYR A 62 -35.37 -25.90 15.91
C TYR A 62 -35.30 -25.54 17.39
N ILE A 63 -36.42 -25.60 18.12
CA ILE A 63 -36.40 -25.53 19.59
C ILE A 63 -35.61 -26.72 20.16
N LEU A 64 -35.81 -27.93 19.64
CA LEU A 64 -35.07 -29.12 20.07
C LEU A 64 -33.59 -29.00 19.71
N GLU A 65 -33.27 -28.60 18.48
CA GLU A 65 -31.89 -28.36 18.04
C GLU A 65 -31.18 -27.34 18.93
N TYR A 66 -31.84 -26.23 19.27
CA TYR A 66 -31.32 -25.18 20.14
C TYR A 66 -31.11 -25.63 21.60
N THR A 67 -31.98 -26.50 22.11
CA THR A 67 -32.04 -26.82 23.55
C THR A 67 -31.49 -28.19 23.94
N GLN A 68 -31.31 -29.13 23.02
CA GLN A 68 -30.91 -30.51 23.32
C GLN A 68 -29.71 -30.61 24.28
N ASP A 69 -28.60 -29.95 23.97
CA ASP A 69 -27.39 -29.99 24.79
C ASP A 69 -27.62 -29.38 26.18
N THR A 70 -28.43 -28.32 26.23
CA THR A 70 -28.82 -27.63 27.46
C THR A 70 -29.71 -28.50 28.34
N ILE A 71 -30.68 -29.19 27.74
CA ILE A 71 -31.57 -30.13 28.45
C ILE A 71 -30.76 -31.28 29.03
N LEU A 72 -29.85 -31.88 28.24
CA LEU A 72 -28.99 -32.97 28.70
C LEU A 72 -28.10 -32.56 29.87
N TYR A 73 -27.60 -31.33 29.87
CA TYR A 73 -26.86 -30.76 30.99
C TYR A 73 -27.75 -30.55 32.22
N LEU A 74 -28.90 -29.87 32.07
CA LEU A 74 -29.76 -29.49 33.19
C LEU A 74 -30.45 -30.69 33.85
N ILE A 75 -30.77 -31.76 33.12
CA ILE A 75 -31.29 -33.01 33.71
C ILE A 75 -30.35 -33.58 34.78
N ARG A 76 -29.05 -33.30 34.68
CA ARG A 76 -28.03 -33.73 35.66
C ARG A 76 -27.71 -32.65 36.69
N ASN A 77 -27.91 -31.37 36.34
CA ASN A 77 -27.42 -30.21 37.08
C ASN A 77 -28.51 -29.13 37.26
N ILE A 78 -29.68 -29.52 37.77
CA ILE A 78 -30.73 -28.55 38.09
C ILE A 78 -30.29 -27.60 39.20
N ASN A 79 -30.84 -26.38 39.19
CA ASN A 79 -30.62 -25.39 40.23
C ASN A 79 -31.14 -25.90 41.58
N LYS A 80 -30.38 -25.68 42.65
CA LYS A 80 -30.73 -26.09 44.02
C LYS A 80 -30.54 -24.89 44.93
N GLU A 81 -31.64 -24.39 45.50
CA GLU A 81 -31.58 -23.35 46.52
C GLU A 81 -31.49 -23.98 47.91
N ILE A 82 -30.52 -23.56 48.71
CA ILE A 82 -30.42 -24.03 50.09
C ILE A 82 -31.48 -23.30 50.93
N LYS A 83 -32.56 -23.99 51.29
CA LYS A 83 -33.54 -23.47 52.24
C LYS A 83 -33.14 -23.80 53.67
N ARG A 84 -33.29 -22.82 54.55
CA ARG A 84 -33.02 -22.93 55.98
C ARG A 84 -34.36 -22.99 56.71
N GLU A 85 -34.56 -24.03 57.51
CA GLU A 85 -35.74 -24.18 58.34
C GLU A 85 -35.30 -24.50 59.77
N HIS A 86 -35.90 -23.84 60.76
CA HIS A 86 -35.60 -24.11 62.16
C HIS A 86 -36.46 -25.25 62.70
N LYS A 87 -35.84 -26.41 62.96
CA LYS A 87 -36.52 -27.59 63.50
C LYS A 87 -35.99 -27.95 64.87
N ILE A 88 -36.88 -28.47 65.72
CA ILE A 88 -36.50 -29.03 67.03
C ILE A 88 -36.05 -30.48 66.81
N LEU A 89 -34.76 -30.74 66.97
CA LEU A 89 -34.13 -32.04 66.73
C LEU A 89 -33.36 -32.51 67.96
N PRO A 90 -33.06 -33.80 68.09
CA PRO A 90 -32.13 -34.26 69.10
C PRO A 90 -30.81 -33.48 69.06
N VAL A 91 -30.22 -33.16 70.22
CA VAL A 91 -28.98 -32.37 70.28
C VAL A 91 -27.85 -33.00 69.46
N SER A 92 -27.81 -34.34 69.35
CA SER A 92 -26.86 -35.08 68.53
C SER A 92 -26.96 -34.84 67.01
N GLN A 93 -28.10 -34.32 66.52
CA GLN A 93 -28.35 -34.04 65.11
C GLN A 93 -28.28 -32.54 64.78
N ALA A 94 -28.05 -31.68 65.77
CA ALA A 94 -27.96 -30.24 65.59
C ALA A 94 -26.57 -29.85 65.04
N LYS A 95 -26.55 -29.25 63.85
CA LYS A 95 -25.31 -28.89 63.13
C LYS A 95 -25.00 -27.39 63.16
N GLU A 96 -26.02 -26.54 63.30
CA GLU A 96 -25.86 -25.09 63.20
C GLU A 96 -26.80 -24.40 64.22
N PHE A 97 -26.25 -23.44 64.97
CA PHE A 97 -26.98 -22.66 65.97
C PHE A 97 -26.90 -21.19 65.59
N ASP A 98 -28.05 -20.56 65.44
CA ASP A 98 -28.17 -19.15 65.13
C ASP A 98 -28.92 -18.39 66.22
N ARG A 99 -29.17 -17.09 66.00
CA ARG A 99 -29.86 -16.23 66.98
C ARG A 99 -31.23 -16.78 67.37
N GLU A 100 -31.98 -17.32 66.43
CA GLU A 100 -33.29 -17.98 66.64
C GLU A 100 -33.18 -19.22 67.53
N SER A 101 -32.14 -20.04 67.31
CA SER A 101 -31.84 -21.23 68.09
C SER A 101 -31.53 -20.87 69.56
N ILE A 102 -30.74 -19.83 69.78
CA ILE A 102 -30.39 -19.30 71.11
C ILE A 102 -31.61 -18.67 71.79
N LEU A 103 -32.40 -17.89 71.07
CA LEU A 103 -33.65 -17.28 71.59
C LEU A 103 -34.63 -18.36 72.02
N TRP A 104 -34.82 -19.41 71.22
CA TRP A 104 -35.67 -20.53 71.58
C TRP A 104 -35.15 -21.27 72.83
N LEU A 105 -33.82 -21.49 72.92
CA LEU A 105 -33.19 -22.11 74.08
C LEU A 105 -33.37 -21.25 75.34
N SER A 106 -33.26 -19.93 75.22
CA SER A 106 -33.40 -19.00 76.35
C SER A 106 -34.79 -19.07 77.00
N ARG A 107 -35.83 -19.36 76.21
CA ARG A 107 -37.23 -19.47 76.64
C ARG A 107 -37.58 -20.83 77.30
N GLN A 108 -36.65 -21.79 77.35
CA GLN A 108 -36.89 -23.08 78.02
C GLN A 108 -36.69 -22.98 79.54
N ASN A 109 -37.48 -23.75 80.30
CA ASN A 109 -37.43 -23.77 81.77
C ASN A 109 -36.14 -24.44 82.28
N GLY A 110 -35.43 -23.78 83.19
CA GLY A 110 -34.16 -24.25 83.79
C GLY A 110 -33.16 -23.12 84.00
N ARG A 111 -32.28 -23.23 85.00
CA ARG A 111 -31.22 -22.25 85.30
C ARG A 111 -29.93 -22.53 84.52
N THR A 112 -29.68 -23.79 84.13
CA THR A 112 -28.49 -24.20 83.36
C THR A 112 -28.87 -24.71 81.95
N ILE A 113 -27.94 -24.68 80.97
CA ILE A 113 -28.17 -25.21 79.61
C ILE A 113 -28.59 -26.69 79.66
N LYS A 114 -27.99 -27.46 80.57
CA LYS A 114 -28.30 -28.87 80.80
C LYS A 114 -29.74 -29.07 81.28
N GLU A 115 -30.25 -28.20 82.15
CA GLU A 115 -31.65 -28.22 82.59
C GLU A 115 -32.61 -27.81 81.47
N LYS A 116 -32.26 -26.77 80.71
CA LYS A 116 -33.06 -26.28 79.57
C LYS A 116 -33.18 -27.30 78.42
N LEU A 117 -32.25 -28.25 78.33
CA LEU A 117 -32.22 -29.34 77.34
C LEU A 117 -32.58 -30.71 77.92
N LYS A 118 -33.35 -30.78 79.03
CA LYS A 118 -33.71 -32.05 79.70
C LYS A 118 -34.37 -33.08 78.76
N ASN A 119 -35.09 -32.64 77.73
CA ASN A 119 -35.72 -33.50 76.74
C ASN A 119 -34.78 -33.91 75.58
N ASN A 120 -33.48 -33.60 75.69
CA ASN A 120 -32.43 -33.85 74.72
C ASN A 120 -32.73 -33.37 73.28
N LYS A 121 -33.52 -32.30 73.15
CA LYS A 121 -33.90 -31.69 71.86
C LYS A 121 -33.61 -30.19 71.85
N ILE A 122 -33.15 -29.66 70.72
CA ILE A 122 -32.83 -28.24 70.52
C ILE A 122 -33.37 -27.74 69.17
N LYS A 123 -33.88 -26.50 69.12
CA LYS A 123 -34.19 -25.82 67.85
C LYS A 123 -32.86 -25.46 67.17
N THR A 124 -32.66 -25.96 65.97
CA THR A 124 -31.42 -25.81 65.18
C THR A 124 -31.78 -25.56 63.72
N VAL A 125 -30.87 -24.93 62.97
CA VAL A 125 -31.04 -24.69 61.54
C VAL A 125 -30.82 -25.99 60.79
N LYS A 126 -31.86 -26.50 60.13
CA LYS A 126 -31.76 -27.59 59.16
C LYS A 126 -31.75 -26.99 57.75
N ARG A 127 -30.64 -27.18 57.06
CA ARG A 127 -30.51 -26.85 55.63
C ARG A 127 -30.98 -28.05 54.80
N TYR A 128 -31.77 -27.79 53.77
CA TYR A 128 -32.10 -28.79 52.76
C TYR A 128 -32.09 -28.15 51.37
N ASP A 129 -31.79 -28.97 50.37
CA ASP A 129 -31.79 -28.52 48.98
C ASP A 129 -33.23 -28.42 48.49
N ASN A 130 -33.67 -27.20 48.17
CA ASN A 130 -34.94 -26.92 47.52
C ASN A 130 -34.73 -26.86 46.01
N VAL A 131 -35.25 -27.86 45.32
CA VAL A 131 -35.26 -27.92 43.84
C VAL A 131 -36.44 -27.15 43.24
N ASP A 132 -37.47 -26.78 44.02
CA ASP A 132 -38.64 -26.02 43.56
C ASP A 132 -38.32 -24.53 43.39
N THR A 133 -37.52 -24.21 42.38
CA THR A 133 -37.11 -22.85 41.98
C THR A 133 -37.90 -22.39 40.75
N TYR A 134 -37.93 -21.08 40.47
CA TYR A 134 -38.65 -20.52 39.32
C TYR A 134 -38.20 -21.11 37.97
N GLU A 135 -36.90 -21.37 37.83
CA GLU A 135 -36.30 -21.83 36.58
C GLU A 135 -36.54 -23.31 36.35
N ASN A 136 -36.49 -24.10 37.43
CA ASN A 136 -36.82 -25.52 37.40
C ASN A 136 -38.29 -25.76 37.08
N ARG A 137 -39.20 -24.89 37.54
CA ARG A 137 -40.61 -24.93 37.14
C ARG A 137 -40.77 -24.72 35.64
N ILE A 138 -40.17 -23.66 35.07
CA ILE A 138 -40.21 -23.44 33.61
C ILE A 138 -39.60 -24.62 32.85
N PHE A 139 -38.46 -25.12 33.31
CA PHE A 139 -37.79 -26.28 32.71
C PHE A 139 -38.73 -27.49 32.68
N LYS A 140 -39.35 -27.84 33.82
CA LYS A 140 -40.32 -28.95 33.90
C LYS A 140 -41.52 -28.74 32.98
N ILE A 141 -42.08 -27.52 32.91
CA ILE A 141 -43.20 -27.19 32.02
C ILE A 141 -42.81 -27.38 30.55
N LEU A 142 -41.66 -26.84 30.15
CA LEU A 142 -41.16 -26.98 28.77
C LEU A 142 -41.00 -28.45 28.40
N LEU A 143 -40.33 -29.24 29.24
CA LEU A 143 -40.11 -30.68 28.98
C LEU A 143 -41.42 -31.46 28.84
N LYS A 144 -42.42 -31.18 29.69
CA LYS A 144 -43.75 -31.80 29.57
C LYS A 144 -44.43 -31.44 28.26
N LYS A 145 -44.39 -30.18 27.84
CA LYS A 145 -44.98 -29.75 26.56
C LYS A 145 -44.25 -30.37 25.36
N LEU A 146 -42.93 -30.45 25.39
CA LEU A 146 -42.15 -31.08 24.32
C LEU A 146 -42.47 -32.58 24.19
N ILE A 147 -42.70 -33.30 25.30
CA ILE A 147 -43.14 -34.70 25.24
C ILE A 147 -44.49 -34.83 24.55
N LEU A 148 -45.46 -33.98 24.88
CA LEU A 148 -46.78 -34.04 24.24
C LEU A 148 -46.68 -33.90 22.72
N VAL A 149 -45.83 -33.01 22.24
CA VAL A 149 -45.61 -32.84 20.79
C VAL A 149 -44.82 -34.00 20.19
N TYR A 150 -43.81 -34.51 20.90
CA TYR A 150 -43.01 -35.65 20.46
C TYR A 150 -43.85 -36.92 20.32
N ASP A 151 -44.81 -37.14 21.21
CA ASP A 151 -45.68 -38.32 21.19
C ASP A 151 -46.67 -38.30 20.01
N GLU A 152 -46.97 -37.13 19.45
CA GLU A 152 -47.78 -36.95 18.23
C GLU A 152 -46.94 -36.93 16.94
N ARG A 153 -45.60 -37.07 17.03
CA ARG A 153 -44.67 -36.95 15.91
C ARG A 153 -43.75 -38.15 15.75
N ASP A 154 -43.99 -38.94 14.70
CA ASP A 154 -43.17 -40.11 14.37
C ASP A 154 -41.84 -39.77 13.67
N ASP A 155 -41.65 -38.52 13.25
CA ASP A 155 -40.55 -38.08 12.38
C ASP A 155 -39.30 -37.58 13.13
N LEU A 156 -39.36 -37.44 14.46
CA LEU A 156 -38.31 -36.90 15.33
C LEU A 156 -37.38 -37.97 15.93
N GLN A 157 -37.11 -39.06 15.19
CA GLN A 157 -36.34 -40.21 15.70
C GLN A 157 -34.91 -39.85 16.16
N GLU A 158 -34.29 -38.83 15.58
CA GLU A 158 -32.95 -38.38 16.00
C GLU A 158 -32.91 -37.85 17.45
N PHE A 159 -34.05 -37.39 17.97
CA PHE A 159 -34.18 -36.90 19.34
C PHE A 159 -34.66 -37.98 20.32
N THR A 160 -34.88 -39.23 19.89
CA THR A 160 -35.42 -40.30 20.76
C THR A 160 -34.60 -40.49 22.03
N HIS A 161 -33.26 -40.46 21.94
CA HIS A 161 -32.40 -40.58 23.12
C HIS A 161 -32.54 -39.40 24.10
N LEU A 162 -32.78 -38.19 23.60
CA LEU A 162 -33.09 -37.02 24.43
C LEU A 162 -34.40 -37.25 25.20
N PHE A 163 -35.47 -37.66 24.52
CA PHE A 163 -36.78 -37.88 25.14
C PHE A 163 -36.81 -39.05 26.12
N ILE A 164 -36.05 -40.12 25.90
CA ILE A 164 -35.85 -41.19 26.89
C ILE A 164 -35.29 -40.61 28.20
N LYS A 165 -34.26 -39.74 28.11
CA LYS A 165 -33.67 -39.09 29.29
C LYS A 165 -34.64 -38.12 29.96
N ILE A 166 -35.40 -37.35 29.19
CA ILE A 166 -36.43 -36.45 29.71
C ILE A 166 -37.48 -37.24 30.51
N ARG A 167 -38.04 -38.31 29.93
CA ARG A 167 -39.05 -39.16 30.60
C ARG A 167 -38.49 -39.80 31.87
N LYS A 168 -37.23 -40.25 31.86
CA LYS A 168 -36.56 -40.78 33.07
C LYS A 168 -36.42 -39.70 34.14
N TRP A 169 -36.01 -38.49 33.77
CA TRP A 169 -35.89 -37.38 34.70
C TRP A 169 -37.23 -36.96 35.30
N LEU A 170 -38.30 -36.91 34.51
CA LEU A 170 -39.65 -36.56 35.01
C LEU A 170 -40.21 -37.56 36.04
N LYS A 171 -39.69 -38.79 36.07
CA LYS A 171 -40.02 -39.82 37.08
C LYS A 171 -39.16 -39.73 38.35
N SER A 172 -38.10 -38.91 38.36
CA SER A 172 -37.19 -38.74 39.50
C SER A 172 -37.83 -38.00 40.68
N ASP A 173 -37.26 -38.16 41.87
CA ASP A 173 -37.74 -37.47 43.08
C ASP A 173 -37.52 -35.96 43.04
N ASP A 174 -36.45 -35.51 42.37
CA ASP A 174 -36.20 -34.09 42.10
C ASP A 174 -37.35 -33.49 41.28
N ALA A 175 -37.74 -34.15 40.17
CA ALA A 175 -38.83 -33.68 39.32
C ALA A 175 -40.19 -33.68 40.03
N LYS A 176 -40.47 -34.69 40.89
CA LYS A 176 -41.69 -34.74 41.71
C LYS A 176 -41.75 -33.61 42.74
N SER A 177 -40.60 -33.16 43.23
CA SER A 177 -40.49 -32.10 44.25
C SER A 177 -40.65 -30.69 43.69
N ILE A 178 -40.60 -30.52 42.37
CA ILE A 178 -40.85 -29.24 41.67
C ILE A 178 -42.35 -29.09 41.41
N ASP A 179 -42.94 -27.97 41.83
CA ASP A 179 -44.37 -27.67 41.63
C ASP A 179 -44.57 -26.70 40.47
N GLU A 180 -44.93 -27.24 39.31
CA GLU A 180 -45.13 -26.50 38.07
C GLU A 180 -46.33 -25.53 38.07
N TYR A 181 -47.25 -25.63 39.03
CA TYR A 181 -48.45 -24.78 39.09
C TYR A 181 -48.23 -23.52 39.93
N LYS A 182 -47.15 -23.46 40.73
CA LYS A 182 -46.81 -22.25 41.48
C LYS A 182 -46.37 -21.11 40.57
N ARG A 183 -46.74 -19.89 40.96
CA ARG A 183 -46.37 -18.65 40.27
C ARG A 183 -44.86 -18.59 40.01
N VAL A 184 -44.49 -18.22 38.79
CA VAL A 184 -43.11 -18.01 38.35
C VAL A 184 -42.81 -16.52 38.27
N VAL A 185 -41.65 -16.10 38.77
CA VAL A 185 -41.11 -14.74 38.62
C VAL A 185 -39.85 -14.82 37.77
N TYR A 186 -39.76 -13.97 36.74
CA TYR A 186 -38.60 -13.93 35.86
C TYR A 186 -37.43 -13.22 36.55
N ASN A 187 -36.45 -14.01 36.98
CA ASN A 187 -35.27 -13.53 37.69
C ASN A 187 -34.03 -13.54 36.79
N ASN A 188 -32.90 -13.08 37.33
CA ASN A 188 -31.65 -12.97 36.59
C ASN A 188 -31.12 -14.32 36.08
N ILE A 189 -31.44 -15.43 36.75
CA ILE A 189 -31.04 -16.78 36.30
C ILE A 189 -31.76 -17.13 34.99
N LEU A 190 -33.06 -16.85 34.88
CA LEU A 190 -33.82 -17.04 33.63
C LEU A 190 -33.37 -16.13 32.49
N LEU A 191 -32.77 -14.98 32.79
CA LEU A 191 -32.39 -14.00 31.77
C LEU A 191 -30.93 -14.16 31.29
N HIS A 192 -30.01 -14.54 32.19
CA HIS A 192 -28.57 -14.45 31.93
C HIS A 192 -27.79 -15.76 32.11
N HIS A 193 -28.36 -16.79 32.76
CA HIS A 193 -27.64 -18.05 32.95
C HIS A 193 -27.44 -18.79 31.62
N GLN A 194 -26.24 -19.29 31.34
CA GLN A 194 -25.86 -19.93 30.06
C GLN A 194 -26.86 -21.00 29.58
N HIS A 195 -27.39 -21.81 30.51
CA HIS A 195 -28.37 -22.86 30.23
C HIS A 195 -29.84 -22.42 30.40
N TYR A 196 -30.23 -21.92 31.57
CA TYR A 196 -31.64 -21.54 31.82
C TYR A 196 -32.16 -20.41 30.93
N SER A 197 -31.31 -19.48 30.46
CA SER A 197 -31.74 -18.45 29.50
C SER A 197 -32.20 -19.05 28.17
N LYS A 198 -31.53 -20.11 27.68
CA LYS A 198 -31.96 -20.84 26.48
C LYS A 198 -33.31 -21.52 26.69
N ILE A 199 -33.49 -22.20 27.83
CA ILE A 199 -34.77 -22.83 28.20
C ILE A 199 -35.89 -21.80 28.27
N PHE A 200 -35.62 -20.63 28.87
CA PHE A 200 -36.62 -19.58 28.99
C PHE A 200 -37.03 -18.98 27.65
N LYS A 201 -36.06 -18.74 26.75
CA LYS A 201 -36.33 -18.31 25.37
C LYS A 201 -37.18 -19.33 24.63
N SER A 202 -36.84 -20.61 24.69
CA SER A 202 -37.61 -21.69 24.06
C SER A 202 -39.01 -21.85 24.64
N TYR A 203 -39.18 -21.65 25.96
CA TYR A 203 -40.51 -21.63 26.57
C TYR A 203 -41.39 -20.49 26.03
N LYS A 204 -40.83 -19.28 25.87
CA LYS A 204 -41.56 -18.16 25.24
C LYS A 204 -41.86 -18.45 23.77
N TRP A 205 -40.89 -18.97 23.03
CA TRP A 205 -41.04 -19.35 21.62
C TRP A 205 -42.19 -20.34 21.46
N LEU A 206 -42.19 -21.44 22.23
CA LEU A 206 -43.23 -22.46 22.22
C LEU A 206 -44.63 -21.90 22.50
N ASN A 207 -44.76 -20.97 23.46
CA ASN A 207 -46.06 -20.38 23.80
C ASN A 207 -46.58 -19.40 22.74
N SER A 208 -45.71 -18.83 21.92
CA SER A 208 -46.10 -17.93 20.82
C SER A 208 -46.53 -18.66 19.53
N LEU A 209 -46.32 -19.99 19.46
CA LEU A 209 -46.56 -20.74 18.22
C LEU A 209 -48.03 -20.78 17.80
N ASN A 210 -48.97 -20.79 18.73
CA ASN A 210 -50.40 -20.78 18.39
C ASN A 210 -50.77 -19.53 17.56
N GLU A 211 -50.27 -18.35 17.95
CA GLU A 211 -50.49 -17.11 17.19
C GLU A 211 -49.81 -17.13 15.81
N LYS A 212 -48.63 -17.76 15.71
CA LYS A 212 -47.90 -17.94 14.45
C LYS A 212 -48.64 -18.88 13.50
N ILE A 213 -49.18 -19.98 14.00
CA ILE A 213 -49.99 -20.95 13.23
C ILE A 213 -51.28 -20.28 12.72
N ASP A 214 -51.96 -19.50 13.54
CA ASP A 214 -53.18 -18.80 13.11
C ASP A 214 -52.92 -17.76 12.00
N LYS A 215 -51.74 -17.13 11.98
CA LYS A 215 -51.32 -16.26 10.87
C LYS A 215 -51.04 -17.05 9.60
N LEU A 216 -50.33 -18.18 9.72
CA LEU A 216 -50.03 -19.08 8.61
C LEU A 216 -51.30 -19.58 7.91
N LEU A 217 -52.29 -20.04 8.69
CA LEU A 217 -53.57 -20.53 8.19
C LEU A 217 -54.32 -19.47 7.35
N LYS A 218 -54.14 -18.18 7.65
CA LYS A 218 -54.72 -17.08 6.85
C LYS A 218 -53.99 -16.82 5.54
N MET A 219 -52.72 -17.21 5.45
CA MET A 219 -51.88 -17.00 4.26
C MET A 219 -51.92 -18.19 3.31
N TYR A 220 -52.25 -19.38 3.79
CA TYR A 220 -52.50 -20.54 2.96
C TYR A 220 -53.77 -20.32 2.08
N PRO A 221 -53.75 -20.65 0.77
CA PRO A 221 -52.70 -21.32 -0.02
C PRO A 221 -51.75 -20.36 -0.76
N LYS A 222 -51.81 -19.04 -0.54
CA LYS A 222 -50.96 -18.06 -1.26
C LYS A 222 -49.46 -18.33 -1.05
N GLN A 223 -49.09 -18.87 0.10
CA GLN A 223 -47.69 -19.25 0.37
C GLN A 223 -47.20 -20.38 -0.54
N THR A 224 -48.06 -21.31 -0.95
CA THR A 224 -47.69 -22.40 -1.86
C THR A 224 -47.28 -21.85 -3.23
N TYR A 225 -47.95 -20.79 -3.71
CA TYR A 225 -47.57 -20.09 -4.94
C TYR A 225 -46.15 -19.50 -4.86
N LEU A 226 -45.81 -18.89 -3.72
CA LEU A 226 -44.46 -18.36 -3.48
C LEU A 226 -43.40 -19.48 -3.47
N ILE A 227 -43.71 -20.63 -2.85
CA ILE A 227 -42.80 -21.79 -2.83
C ILE A 227 -42.57 -22.30 -4.26
N ILE A 228 -43.63 -22.46 -5.05
CA ILE A 228 -43.55 -22.84 -6.46
C ILE A 228 -42.64 -21.88 -7.23
N ILE A 229 -42.83 -20.57 -7.11
CA ILE A 229 -41.99 -19.56 -7.77
C ILE A 229 -40.51 -19.66 -7.34
N MET A 230 -40.23 -19.77 -6.04
CA MET A 230 -38.84 -19.84 -5.55
C MET A 230 -38.16 -21.13 -6.01
N ASP A 231 -38.90 -22.24 -6.05
CA ASP A 231 -38.40 -23.53 -6.53
C ASP A 231 -38.21 -23.54 -8.06
N MET A 232 -39.06 -22.85 -8.82
CA MET A 232 -38.82 -22.57 -10.24
C MET A 232 -37.55 -21.74 -10.43
N LEU A 233 -37.35 -20.70 -9.62
CA LEU A 233 -36.14 -19.86 -9.67
C LEU A 233 -34.88 -20.68 -9.35
N ALA A 234 -34.95 -21.61 -8.40
CA ALA A 234 -33.86 -22.53 -8.08
C ALA A 234 -33.55 -23.46 -9.26
N LYS A 235 -34.59 -24.02 -9.91
CA LYS A 235 -34.43 -24.84 -11.14
C LYS A 235 -33.84 -24.02 -12.30
N LEU A 236 -34.25 -22.77 -12.50
CA LEU A 236 -33.66 -21.90 -13.51
C LEU A 236 -32.18 -21.57 -13.18
N GLN A 237 -31.86 -21.35 -11.91
CA GLN A 237 -30.49 -21.05 -11.51
C GLN A 237 -29.54 -22.26 -11.62
N TYR A 238 -29.99 -23.48 -11.32
CA TYR A 238 -29.08 -24.66 -11.26
C TYR A 238 -29.30 -25.69 -12.37
N LYS A 239 -30.44 -25.69 -13.05
CA LYS A 239 -30.79 -26.68 -14.10
C LYS A 239 -30.95 -26.10 -15.50
N SER A 240 -30.73 -24.79 -15.70
CA SER A 240 -30.69 -24.15 -17.02
C SER A 240 -29.52 -23.15 -17.16
N ASN A 241 -29.43 -22.50 -18.33
CA ASN A 241 -28.51 -21.39 -18.64
C ASN A 241 -29.11 -20.00 -18.34
N THR A 242 -30.20 -19.93 -17.58
CA THR A 242 -30.86 -18.65 -17.29
C THR A 242 -29.95 -17.73 -16.48
N LEU A 243 -29.91 -16.44 -16.84
CA LEU A 243 -29.07 -15.44 -16.21
C LEU A 243 -29.72 -14.89 -14.94
N VAL A 244 -29.66 -15.65 -13.85
CA VAL A 244 -30.11 -15.22 -12.51
C VAL A 244 -29.00 -14.42 -11.83
N LYS A 245 -29.32 -13.24 -11.30
CA LYS A 245 -28.38 -12.37 -10.59
C LYS A 245 -28.32 -12.73 -9.11
N PRO A 246 -27.13 -12.77 -8.51
CA PRO A 246 -26.99 -12.83 -7.06
C PRO A 246 -27.64 -11.58 -6.44
N SER A 247 -28.52 -11.78 -5.47
CA SER A 247 -29.36 -10.73 -4.90
C SER A 247 -29.60 -10.93 -3.41
N LYS A 248 -30.01 -9.86 -2.73
CA LYS A 248 -30.51 -9.94 -1.34
C LYS A 248 -31.95 -10.43 -1.32
N ILE A 249 -32.31 -11.14 -0.27
CA ILE A 249 -33.69 -11.46 0.07
C ILE A 249 -33.95 -11.10 1.53
N GLU A 250 -35.18 -10.70 1.84
CA GLU A 250 -35.63 -10.55 3.22
C GLU A 250 -36.61 -11.67 3.55
N ILE A 251 -36.25 -12.49 4.53
CA ILE A 251 -37.11 -13.56 5.04
C ILE A 251 -37.63 -13.17 6.42
N ASP A 252 -38.95 -13.14 6.56
CA ASP A 252 -39.62 -13.06 7.85
C ASP A 252 -40.26 -14.41 8.17
N THR A 253 -39.60 -15.19 9.03
CA THR A 253 -40.09 -16.51 9.46
C THR A 253 -41.29 -16.43 10.40
N HIS A 254 -41.61 -15.27 10.98
CA HIS A 254 -42.81 -15.09 11.81
C HIS A 254 -44.06 -14.79 10.97
N SER A 255 -43.91 -14.05 9.87
CA SER A 255 -45.00 -13.75 8.94
C SER A 255 -45.00 -14.63 7.68
N PHE A 256 -44.05 -15.56 7.54
CA PHE A 256 -43.89 -16.41 6.36
C PHE A 256 -43.73 -15.62 5.05
N GLY A 257 -43.22 -14.40 5.15
CA GLY A 257 -43.01 -13.50 4.02
C GLY A 257 -41.60 -13.64 3.46
N ILE A 258 -41.49 -13.72 2.14
CA ILE A 258 -40.23 -13.53 1.41
C ILE A 258 -40.40 -12.30 0.54
N LYS A 259 -39.52 -11.31 0.72
CA LYS A 259 -39.40 -10.19 -0.21
C LYS A 259 -38.17 -10.40 -1.08
N CYS A 260 -38.42 -10.60 -2.36
CA CYS A 260 -37.41 -10.71 -3.41
C CYS A 260 -37.88 -9.91 -4.62
N ASP A 261 -36.99 -9.12 -5.21
CA ASP A 261 -37.27 -8.43 -6.47
C ASP A 261 -37.03 -9.38 -7.64
N PHE A 262 -38.03 -10.20 -7.95
CA PHE A 262 -37.97 -11.20 -9.01
C PHE A 262 -37.68 -10.61 -10.39
N ASN A 263 -38.10 -9.36 -10.65
CA ASN A 263 -37.86 -8.71 -11.94
C ASN A 263 -36.40 -8.28 -12.10
N ASN A 264 -35.74 -7.88 -11.02
CA ASN A 264 -34.31 -7.58 -11.03
C ASN A 264 -33.42 -8.82 -10.89
N ALA A 265 -33.91 -9.89 -10.25
CA ALA A 265 -33.19 -11.14 -10.08
C ALA A 265 -32.92 -11.88 -11.41
N LEU A 266 -33.66 -11.57 -12.47
CA LEU A 266 -33.48 -12.18 -13.80
C LEU A 266 -33.11 -11.12 -14.82
N LEU A 267 -31.96 -11.31 -15.49
CA LEU A 267 -31.51 -10.37 -16.54
C LEU A 267 -32.32 -10.54 -17.84
N ASN A 268 -32.77 -11.76 -18.12
CA ASN A 268 -33.66 -12.04 -19.23
C ASN A 268 -35.08 -11.60 -18.82
N LYS A 269 -35.85 -11.00 -19.74
CA LYS A 269 -37.23 -10.49 -19.53
C LYS A 269 -38.29 -11.58 -19.18
N VAL A 270 -37.88 -12.67 -18.54
CA VAL A 270 -38.71 -13.76 -18.04
C VAL A 270 -39.48 -13.25 -16.82
N LYS A 271 -40.77 -12.98 -17.02
CA LYS A 271 -41.65 -12.53 -15.94
C LYS A 271 -42.22 -13.74 -15.18
N LEU A 272 -41.49 -14.25 -14.18
CA LEU A 272 -41.97 -15.38 -13.35
C LEU A 272 -43.35 -15.12 -12.73
N LEU A 273 -43.61 -13.88 -12.33
CA LEU A 273 -44.88 -13.49 -11.70
C LEU A 273 -46.08 -13.53 -12.67
N ASN A 274 -45.84 -13.67 -13.98
CA ASN A 274 -46.90 -13.75 -14.99
C ASN A 274 -47.32 -15.19 -15.31
N ILE A 275 -46.67 -16.20 -14.72
CA ILE A 275 -46.95 -17.61 -14.96
C ILE A 275 -48.30 -17.97 -14.35
N LYS A 276 -49.16 -18.62 -15.16
CA LYS A 276 -50.49 -19.05 -14.72
C LYS A 276 -50.34 -20.38 -14.00
N ILE A 277 -50.51 -20.33 -12.68
CA ILE A 277 -50.54 -21.52 -11.81
C ILE A 277 -52.01 -21.83 -11.51
N SER A 278 -52.49 -23.02 -11.87
CA SER A 278 -53.88 -23.38 -11.64
C SER A 278 -54.09 -23.79 -10.18
N ASN A 279 -55.27 -23.53 -9.61
CA ASN A 279 -55.58 -23.97 -8.23
C ASN A 279 -55.57 -25.50 -8.09
N THR A 280 -55.74 -26.23 -9.19
CA THR A 280 -55.67 -27.70 -9.25
C THR A 280 -54.24 -28.26 -9.17
N ASP A 281 -53.22 -27.46 -9.52
CA ASP A 281 -51.80 -27.85 -9.39
C ASP A 281 -51.35 -27.87 -7.92
N ILE A 282 -52.06 -27.18 -7.03
CA ILE A 282 -51.69 -26.95 -5.62
C ILE A 282 -52.07 -28.15 -4.72
N SER A 283 -52.29 -29.34 -5.29
CA SER A 283 -52.92 -30.43 -4.53
C SER A 283 -51.99 -31.17 -3.56
N LYS A 284 -50.66 -31.28 -3.85
CA LYS A 284 -49.65 -31.95 -3.00
C LYS A 284 -48.21 -31.45 -3.21
N PHE A 285 -47.47 -31.13 -2.13
CA PHE A 285 -46.04 -30.74 -2.15
C PHE A 285 -45.13 -31.78 -2.84
N LYS A 286 -45.51 -33.06 -2.81
CA LYS A 286 -44.75 -34.16 -3.44
C LYS A 286 -44.64 -34.05 -4.95
N ASP A 287 -45.52 -33.30 -5.61
CA ASP A 287 -45.57 -33.14 -7.07
C ASP A 287 -44.93 -31.83 -7.55
N ILE A 288 -44.45 -30.96 -6.65
CA ILE A 288 -43.88 -29.64 -7.00
C ILE A 288 -42.74 -29.75 -8.01
N ASP A 289 -41.91 -30.78 -7.91
CA ASP A 289 -40.83 -30.99 -8.86
C ASP A 289 -41.32 -31.18 -10.30
N ASN A 290 -42.38 -31.97 -10.47
CA ASN A 290 -43.00 -32.23 -11.76
C ASN A 290 -43.76 -31.00 -12.26
N ILE A 291 -44.54 -30.35 -11.38
CA ILE A 291 -45.28 -29.12 -11.70
C ILE A 291 -44.33 -28.05 -12.20
N ASN A 292 -43.23 -27.79 -11.48
CA ASN A 292 -42.26 -26.77 -11.89
C ASN A 292 -41.56 -27.14 -13.19
N LYS A 293 -41.28 -28.41 -13.43
CA LYS A 293 -40.72 -28.85 -14.72
C LYS A 293 -41.69 -28.52 -15.86
N THR A 294 -42.95 -28.91 -15.74
CA THR A 294 -43.99 -28.63 -16.73
C THR A 294 -44.20 -27.13 -16.94
N LEU A 295 -44.28 -26.33 -15.86
CA LEU A 295 -44.44 -24.87 -15.96
C LEU A 295 -43.26 -24.19 -16.68
N ILE A 296 -42.03 -24.61 -16.40
CA ILE A 296 -40.84 -24.04 -17.03
C ILE A 296 -40.74 -24.43 -18.50
N GLU A 297 -40.95 -25.71 -18.82
CA GLU A 297 -40.82 -26.21 -20.19
C GLU A 297 -41.98 -25.71 -21.08
N ASP A 298 -43.23 -25.72 -20.58
CA ASP A 298 -44.41 -25.40 -21.39
C ASP A 298 -44.75 -23.90 -21.45
N GLN A 299 -44.54 -23.13 -20.36
CA GLN A 299 -44.92 -21.71 -20.32
C GLN A 299 -43.72 -20.76 -20.48
N LEU A 300 -42.51 -21.16 -20.10
CA LEU A 300 -41.31 -20.33 -20.27
C LEU A 300 -40.46 -20.75 -21.47
N GLU A 301 -40.72 -21.91 -22.08
CA GLU A 301 -39.96 -22.44 -23.21
C GLU A 301 -38.45 -22.61 -22.90
N ILE A 302 -38.11 -22.90 -21.63
CA ILE A 302 -36.73 -23.08 -21.16
C ILE A 302 -36.49 -24.56 -20.87
N SER A 303 -35.44 -25.14 -21.46
CA SER A 303 -35.05 -26.54 -21.18
C SER A 303 -34.26 -26.66 -19.88
N LEU A 304 -34.58 -27.69 -19.08
CA LEU A 304 -33.93 -28.01 -17.81
C LEU A 304 -32.89 -29.14 -17.96
N ASN A 305 -31.98 -28.98 -18.92
CA ASN A 305 -31.06 -30.04 -19.35
C ASN A 305 -29.70 -30.02 -18.62
N GLN A 306 -29.50 -29.12 -17.68
CA GLN A 306 -28.25 -29.00 -16.92
C GLN A 306 -28.43 -29.46 -15.47
N ASN A 307 -27.32 -29.75 -14.81
CA ASN A 307 -27.29 -29.89 -13.36
C ASN A 307 -26.01 -29.29 -12.81
N ARG A 308 -26.14 -28.10 -12.20
CA ARG A 308 -25.04 -27.34 -11.57
C ARG A 308 -25.16 -27.34 -10.03
N ILE A 309 -26.03 -28.18 -9.47
CA ILE A 309 -26.13 -28.37 -8.03
C ILE A 309 -24.84 -29.04 -7.56
N PHE A 310 -24.12 -28.39 -6.66
CA PHE A 310 -22.90 -28.93 -6.08
C PHE A 310 -23.16 -29.52 -4.70
N GLY A 311 -22.59 -30.69 -4.44
CA GLY A 311 -22.63 -31.36 -3.15
C GLY A 311 -21.55 -32.41 -3.08
N ILE A 312 -21.03 -32.63 -1.89
CA ILE A 312 -20.07 -33.70 -1.59
C ILE A 312 -20.79 -34.69 -0.68
N ASN A 313 -20.73 -35.98 -1.01
CA ASN A 313 -21.27 -37.01 -0.13
C ASN A 313 -20.61 -36.87 1.24
N PRO A 314 -21.38 -36.85 2.36
CA PRO A 314 -20.86 -36.60 3.70
C PRO A 314 -20.09 -37.83 4.22
N ILE A 315 -18.99 -38.16 3.56
CA ILE A 315 -18.03 -39.17 4.01
C ILE A 315 -17.00 -38.42 4.84
N VAL A 316 -16.91 -38.76 6.12
CA VAL A 316 -15.87 -38.24 7.00
C VAL A 316 -14.54 -38.84 6.55
N SER A 317 -13.76 -38.08 5.79
CA SER A 317 -12.36 -38.41 5.51
C SER A 317 -11.46 -37.80 6.58
N ASP A 318 -10.38 -38.49 6.95
CA ASP A 318 -9.36 -37.89 7.82
C ASP A 318 -8.55 -36.80 7.09
N ASN A 319 -8.37 -36.92 5.77
CA ASN A 319 -7.56 -36.01 4.96
C ASN A 319 -8.29 -35.59 3.68
N VAL A 320 -8.23 -34.29 3.39
CA VAL A 320 -8.65 -33.68 2.13
C VAL A 320 -7.41 -33.02 1.52
N TYR A 321 -7.14 -33.26 0.24
CA TYR A 321 -6.08 -32.59 -0.50
C TYR A 321 -6.70 -31.59 -1.46
N LEU A 322 -6.33 -30.31 -1.38
CA LEU A 322 -7.08 -29.22 -2.02
C LEU A 322 -6.17 -28.20 -2.71
N ASP A 323 -6.48 -27.86 -3.96
CA ASP A 323 -5.90 -26.68 -4.63
C ASP A 323 -6.84 -25.48 -4.48
N LEU A 324 -6.47 -24.57 -3.57
CA LEU A 324 -7.25 -23.37 -3.23
C LEU A 324 -7.00 -22.17 -4.18
N PHE A 325 -5.88 -22.13 -4.89
CA PHE A 325 -5.44 -20.94 -5.65
C PHE A 325 -6.06 -20.88 -7.06
N ARG A 326 -7.37 -21.15 -7.14
CA ARG A 326 -8.11 -21.28 -8.39
C ARG A 326 -9.53 -20.77 -8.24
N LEU A 327 -10.10 -20.27 -9.33
CA LEU A 327 -11.50 -19.81 -9.36
C LEU A 327 -12.51 -20.95 -9.14
N SER A 328 -12.17 -22.15 -9.63
CA SER A 328 -12.89 -23.41 -9.39
C SER A 328 -11.87 -24.37 -8.77
N PRO A 329 -11.88 -24.49 -7.42
CA PRO A 329 -10.99 -25.39 -6.70
C PRO A 329 -11.17 -26.85 -7.09
N ILE A 330 -10.14 -27.67 -6.85
CA ILE A 330 -10.17 -29.11 -7.07
C ILE A 330 -9.64 -29.81 -5.82
N CYS A 331 -10.28 -30.89 -5.40
CA CYS A 331 -9.82 -31.68 -4.26
C CYS A 331 -9.85 -33.20 -4.51
N LYS A 332 -9.07 -33.91 -3.69
CA LYS A 332 -9.07 -35.37 -3.59
C LYS A 332 -9.58 -35.77 -2.21
N ILE A 333 -10.56 -36.69 -2.18
CA ILE A 333 -11.11 -37.28 -0.95
C ILE A 333 -11.29 -38.79 -1.17
N ASN A 334 -10.66 -39.64 -0.35
CA ASN A 334 -10.80 -41.11 -0.44
C ASN A 334 -10.65 -41.68 -1.87
N ASP A 335 -9.69 -41.15 -2.63
CA ASP A 335 -9.41 -41.44 -4.05
C ASP A 335 -10.36 -40.83 -5.09
N ASP A 336 -11.45 -40.18 -4.69
CA ASP A 336 -12.32 -39.42 -5.59
C ASP A 336 -11.78 -38.01 -5.84
N ILE A 337 -11.75 -37.60 -7.11
CA ILE A 337 -11.43 -36.24 -7.54
C ILE A 337 -12.72 -35.44 -7.71
N ILE A 338 -12.81 -34.32 -6.99
CA ILE A 338 -13.99 -33.46 -6.94
C ILE A 338 -13.62 -32.06 -7.44
N ASN A 339 -14.34 -31.59 -8.46
CA ASN A 339 -14.21 -30.22 -8.97
C ASN A 339 -15.29 -29.34 -8.36
N PHE A 340 -14.88 -28.26 -7.70
CA PHE A 340 -15.80 -27.26 -7.16
C PHE A 340 -16.38 -26.39 -8.27
N PRO A 341 -17.58 -25.83 -8.08
CA PRO A 341 -18.07 -24.78 -8.95
C PRO A 341 -17.19 -23.53 -8.88
N ILE A 342 -17.46 -22.57 -9.77
CA ILE A 342 -16.89 -21.23 -9.67
C ILE A 342 -17.32 -20.61 -8.33
N LEU A 343 -16.35 -20.22 -7.51
CA LEU A 343 -16.58 -19.58 -6.21
C LEU A 343 -16.40 -18.06 -6.31
N ILE A 344 -17.48 -17.31 -6.13
CA ILE A 344 -17.51 -15.85 -6.23
C ILE A 344 -18.38 -15.28 -5.13
N LYS A 345 -17.95 -14.16 -4.55
CA LYS A 345 -18.78 -13.33 -3.66
C LYS A 345 -18.95 -11.94 -4.28
N GLN A 346 -20.09 -11.31 -4.03
CA GLN A 346 -20.32 -9.91 -4.44
C GLN A 346 -20.76 -9.06 -3.26
N LYS A 347 -20.33 -7.80 -3.24
CA LYS A 347 -20.81 -6.83 -2.27
C LYS A 347 -22.03 -6.11 -2.81
N ILE A 348 -23.14 -6.23 -2.10
CA ILE A 348 -24.36 -5.45 -2.37
C ILE A 348 -24.62 -4.59 -1.14
N ASP A 349 -24.52 -3.27 -1.32
CA ASP A 349 -24.55 -2.25 -0.28
C ASP A 349 -23.49 -2.54 0.81
N THR A 350 -23.89 -2.97 2.01
CA THR A 350 -22.99 -3.30 3.13
C THR A 350 -22.79 -4.79 3.35
N GLN A 351 -23.45 -5.66 2.58
CA GLN A 351 -23.41 -7.12 2.78
C GLN A 351 -22.65 -7.82 1.67
N ILE A 352 -21.89 -8.85 2.07
CA ILE A 352 -21.23 -9.77 1.15
C ILE A 352 -22.17 -10.96 0.95
N ILE A 353 -22.56 -11.20 -0.30
CA ILE A 353 -23.51 -12.25 -0.66
C ILE A 353 -22.84 -13.35 -1.48
N ASN A 354 -23.40 -14.55 -1.42
CA ASN A 354 -22.99 -15.65 -2.27
C ASN A 354 -23.32 -15.37 -3.75
N ALA A 355 -22.35 -15.62 -4.62
CA ALA A 355 -22.50 -15.60 -6.07
C ALA A 355 -21.85 -16.82 -6.72
N ASN A 356 -21.64 -17.90 -5.94
CA ASN A 356 -21.16 -19.18 -6.45
C ASN A 356 -22.11 -19.68 -7.56
N ASN A 357 -21.57 -20.38 -8.55
CA ASN A 357 -22.35 -20.90 -9.69
C ASN A 357 -23.13 -19.85 -10.51
N THR A 358 -22.84 -18.55 -10.37
CA THR A 358 -23.52 -17.54 -11.20
C THR A 358 -23.23 -17.74 -12.70
N LYS A 359 -24.20 -17.42 -13.57
CA LYS A 359 -23.98 -17.26 -15.01
C LYS A 359 -23.83 -15.79 -15.42
N VAL A 360 -24.00 -14.86 -14.48
CA VAL A 360 -23.86 -13.42 -14.69
C VAL A 360 -23.05 -12.77 -13.57
N ILE A 361 -22.08 -11.95 -13.95
CA ILE A 361 -21.26 -11.16 -13.02
C ILE A 361 -21.57 -9.68 -13.24
N ASP A 362 -22.06 -9.00 -12.20
CA ASP A 362 -22.30 -7.55 -12.24
C ASP A 362 -21.00 -6.78 -11.96
N LEU A 363 -20.43 -6.17 -12.99
CA LEU A 363 -19.19 -5.39 -12.91
C LEU A 363 -19.36 -4.03 -12.21
N ASN A 364 -20.60 -3.58 -12.00
CA ASN A 364 -20.91 -2.36 -11.26
C ASN A 364 -20.80 -2.57 -9.74
N ARG A 365 -20.70 -3.83 -9.29
CA ARG A 365 -20.55 -4.21 -7.89
C ARG A 365 -19.12 -4.66 -7.61
N GLU A 366 -18.72 -4.60 -6.35
CA GLU A 366 -17.45 -5.17 -5.92
C GLU A 366 -17.55 -6.70 -5.96
N ILE A 367 -16.54 -7.34 -6.56
CA ILE A 367 -16.47 -8.79 -6.78
C ILE A 367 -15.27 -9.30 -6.02
N PHE A 368 -15.41 -10.45 -5.36
CA PHE A 368 -14.31 -11.13 -4.69
C PHE A 368 -14.23 -12.57 -5.18
N THR A 369 -13.01 -13.05 -5.41
CA THR A 369 -12.74 -14.44 -5.78
C THR A 369 -11.77 -15.04 -4.77
N LEU A 370 -11.85 -16.35 -4.56
CA LEU A 370 -10.91 -17.05 -3.68
C LEU A 370 -9.42 -16.82 -4.03
N PRO A 371 -8.97 -16.99 -5.30
CA PRO A 371 -7.56 -16.79 -5.63
C PRO A 371 -7.09 -15.35 -5.36
N GLU A 372 -7.90 -14.34 -5.69
CA GLU A 372 -7.60 -12.93 -5.40
C GLU A 372 -7.37 -12.72 -3.91
N ILE A 373 -8.33 -13.15 -3.08
CA ILE A 373 -8.32 -12.92 -1.63
C ILE A 373 -7.14 -13.62 -0.96
N LEU A 374 -6.76 -14.80 -1.44
CA LEU A 374 -5.56 -15.51 -0.98
C LEU A 374 -4.27 -14.77 -1.35
N LYS A 375 -4.25 -14.02 -2.45
CA LYS A 375 -3.09 -13.22 -2.87
C LYS A 375 -3.04 -11.83 -2.22
N THR A 376 -4.19 -11.19 -1.98
CA THR A 376 -4.26 -9.90 -1.29
C THR A 376 -4.22 -10.06 0.23
N TYR A 377 -4.24 -11.30 0.72
CA TYR A 377 -4.18 -11.65 2.15
C TYR A 377 -5.35 -11.09 2.97
N ASP A 378 -6.52 -10.89 2.32
CA ASP A 378 -7.70 -10.30 2.94
C ASP A 378 -8.48 -11.33 3.78
N THR A 379 -8.16 -11.41 5.06
CA THR A 379 -8.77 -12.35 5.99
C THR A 379 -10.24 -12.02 6.31
N ASP A 380 -10.66 -10.76 6.16
CA ASP A 380 -12.02 -10.32 6.45
C ASP A 380 -13.02 -10.86 5.43
N ILE A 381 -12.59 -11.00 4.17
CA ILE A 381 -13.36 -11.62 3.10
C ILE A 381 -13.15 -13.13 3.06
N LEU A 382 -11.93 -13.62 3.35
CA LEU A 382 -11.59 -15.05 3.28
C LEU A 382 -12.55 -15.94 4.08
N LYS A 383 -13.01 -15.47 5.24
CA LYS A 383 -13.94 -16.22 6.11
C LYS A 383 -15.20 -16.69 5.38
N TYR A 384 -15.74 -15.90 4.45
CA TYR A 384 -16.95 -16.25 3.69
C TYR A 384 -16.73 -17.42 2.73
N PHE A 385 -15.49 -17.61 2.24
CA PHE A 385 -15.13 -18.77 1.43
C PHE A 385 -14.85 -19.99 2.32
N LEU A 386 -14.19 -19.81 3.46
CA LEU A 386 -13.91 -20.90 4.41
C LEU A 386 -15.19 -21.49 5.00
N GLU A 387 -16.20 -20.66 5.27
CA GLU A 387 -17.53 -21.09 5.70
C GLU A 387 -18.16 -22.05 4.68
N ASP A 388 -18.03 -21.81 3.38
CA ASP A 388 -18.50 -22.75 2.36
C ASP A 388 -17.78 -24.10 2.45
N PHE A 389 -16.45 -24.09 2.61
CA PHE A 389 -15.67 -25.33 2.77
C PHE A 389 -16.05 -26.10 4.05
N THR A 390 -16.40 -25.43 5.14
CA THR A 390 -16.82 -26.11 6.38
C THR A 390 -18.11 -26.93 6.22
N LYS A 391 -19.03 -26.49 5.34
CA LYS A 391 -20.27 -27.23 5.02
C LYS A 391 -19.94 -28.62 4.46
N TYR A 392 -18.87 -28.72 3.68
CA TYR A 392 -18.48 -29.95 2.99
C TYR A 392 -17.48 -30.81 3.78
N PHE A 393 -16.44 -30.20 4.36
CA PHE A 393 -15.34 -30.96 4.97
C PHE A 393 -15.48 -31.18 6.48
N LYS A 394 -16.39 -30.46 7.16
CA LYS A 394 -16.65 -30.61 8.61
C LYS A 394 -15.35 -30.64 9.44
N SER A 395 -15.03 -31.77 10.08
CA SER A 395 -13.87 -31.96 10.97
C SER A 395 -12.64 -32.59 10.30
N SER A 396 -12.63 -32.74 8.97
CA SER A 396 -11.49 -33.28 8.23
C SER A 396 -10.28 -32.35 8.28
N LYS A 397 -9.06 -32.91 8.14
CA LYS A 397 -7.85 -32.12 7.90
C LYS A 397 -7.84 -31.66 6.45
N VAL A 398 -7.61 -30.38 6.21
CA VAL A 398 -7.61 -29.81 4.86
C VAL A 398 -6.18 -29.45 4.49
N ASN A 399 -5.51 -30.36 3.81
CA ASN A 399 -4.16 -30.18 3.27
C ASN A 399 -4.26 -29.41 1.95
N TYR A 400 -3.48 -28.34 1.76
CA TYR A 400 -3.65 -27.47 0.60
C TYR A 400 -2.35 -27.06 -0.10
N ILE A 401 -2.47 -26.81 -1.40
CA ILE A 401 -1.38 -26.41 -2.29
C ILE A 401 -1.17 -24.89 -2.24
N ILE A 402 0.09 -24.45 -2.22
CA ILE A 402 0.46 -23.03 -2.36
C ILE A 402 1.31 -22.83 -3.63
N PRO A 403 0.99 -21.84 -4.50
CA PRO A 403 1.87 -21.43 -5.59
C PRO A 403 3.19 -20.85 -5.08
N ASP A 404 4.31 -21.19 -5.71
CA ASP A 404 5.64 -20.82 -5.19
C ASP A 404 5.94 -19.31 -5.18
N TYR A 405 5.16 -18.48 -5.89
CA TYR A 405 5.32 -17.01 -5.89
C TYR A 405 4.70 -16.35 -4.66
N VAL A 406 3.99 -17.10 -3.82
CA VAL A 406 3.34 -16.58 -2.62
C VAL A 406 4.40 -16.34 -1.55
N ASN A 407 4.54 -15.07 -1.12
CA ASN A 407 5.43 -14.74 -0.01
C ASN A 407 4.90 -15.35 1.29
N ILE A 408 5.71 -16.20 1.92
CA ILE A 408 5.30 -16.97 3.10
C ILE A 408 5.15 -16.12 4.38
N PHE A 409 5.83 -14.96 4.47
CA PHE A 409 5.64 -14.00 5.57
C PHE A 409 4.26 -13.35 5.47
N GLU A 410 3.91 -12.85 4.30
CA GLU A 410 2.62 -12.19 4.04
C GLU A 410 1.46 -13.19 4.19
N PHE A 411 1.66 -14.44 3.76
CA PHE A 411 0.65 -15.50 3.85
C PHE A 411 0.40 -16.02 5.28
N SER A 412 1.22 -15.63 6.27
CA SER A 412 1.08 -16.08 7.67
C SER A 412 -0.31 -15.80 8.27
N GLN A 413 -0.90 -14.64 7.98
CA GLN A 413 -2.25 -14.29 8.43
C GLN A 413 -3.30 -15.20 7.79
N VAL A 414 -3.17 -15.47 6.49
CA VAL A 414 -4.05 -16.40 5.78
C VAL A 414 -3.95 -17.81 6.36
N LYS A 415 -2.74 -18.30 6.65
CA LYS A 415 -2.54 -19.60 7.32
C LYS A 415 -3.26 -19.66 8.66
N LYS A 416 -3.13 -18.64 9.50
CA LYS A 416 -3.82 -18.55 10.80
C LYS A 416 -5.34 -18.61 10.64
N THR A 417 -5.89 -17.87 9.68
CA THR A 417 -7.32 -17.90 9.38
C THR A 417 -7.76 -19.28 8.89
N ILE A 418 -7.04 -19.92 7.96
CA ILE A 418 -7.38 -21.30 7.54
C ILE A 418 -7.30 -22.27 8.72
N ASN A 419 -6.28 -22.15 9.57
CA ASN A 419 -6.07 -23.00 10.75
C ASN A 419 -7.14 -22.82 11.83
N SER A 420 -7.82 -21.68 11.90
CA SER A 420 -8.95 -21.49 12.82
C SER A 420 -10.19 -22.29 12.40
N TYR A 421 -10.32 -22.60 11.10
CA TYR A 421 -11.43 -23.41 10.57
C TYR A 421 -11.07 -24.90 10.49
N PHE A 422 -9.85 -25.24 10.06
CA PHE A 422 -9.38 -26.62 9.88
C PHE A 422 -8.09 -26.83 10.68
N LYS A 423 -8.02 -27.85 11.54
CA LYS A 423 -6.85 -28.08 12.40
C LYS A 423 -5.87 -29.08 11.78
N ASN A 424 -4.57 -28.88 12.04
CA ASN A 424 -3.48 -29.78 11.64
C ASN A 424 -3.36 -29.99 10.13
N ASN A 425 -3.45 -28.90 9.36
CA ASN A 425 -3.35 -28.89 7.90
C ASN A 425 -1.88 -28.98 7.45
N ARG A 426 -1.58 -29.76 6.41
CA ARG A 426 -0.29 -29.72 5.70
C ARG A 426 -0.38 -28.74 4.53
N VAL A 427 0.74 -28.05 4.27
CA VAL A 427 0.87 -27.12 3.15
C VAL A 427 2.10 -27.49 2.33
N VAL A 428 1.95 -27.57 1.00
CA VAL A 428 3.05 -27.97 0.10
C VAL A 428 3.13 -27.02 -1.11
N PRO A 429 4.34 -26.60 -1.54
CA PRO A 429 4.51 -25.80 -2.75
C PRO A 429 4.09 -26.57 -4.01
N LYS A 430 3.51 -25.87 -4.99
CA LYS A 430 3.03 -26.50 -6.23
C LYS A 430 4.17 -27.10 -7.06
N SER A 431 5.32 -26.44 -7.13
CA SER A 431 6.49 -26.98 -7.84
C SER A 431 6.95 -28.34 -7.31
N ILE A 432 6.87 -28.57 -6.00
CA ILE A 432 7.25 -29.86 -5.39
C ILE A 432 6.34 -30.97 -5.87
N LEU A 433 5.03 -30.72 -5.89
CA LEU A 433 4.04 -31.72 -6.31
C LEU A 433 4.20 -32.08 -7.80
N ALA A 434 4.52 -31.09 -8.63
CA ALA A 434 4.79 -31.29 -10.06
C ALA A 434 6.14 -32.02 -10.26
N GLY A 435 7.17 -31.68 -9.49
CA GLY A 435 8.47 -32.36 -9.55
C GLY A 435 8.41 -33.81 -9.08
N LEU A 436 7.55 -34.13 -8.10
CA LEU A 436 7.40 -35.49 -7.57
C LEU A 436 6.91 -36.50 -8.61
N GLU A 437 6.16 -36.05 -9.61
CA GLU A 437 5.73 -36.88 -10.75
C GLU A 437 6.94 -37.51 -11.43
N TYR A 438 7.95 -36.71 -11.77
CA TYR A 438 9.19 -37.15 -12.41
C TYR A 438 10.05 -38.05 -11.52
N LEU A 439 9.99 -37.87 -10.18
CA LEU A 439 10.67 -38.77 -9.25
C LEU A 439 10.00 -40.15 -9.19
N PHE A 440 8.67 -40.19 -9.16
CA PHE A 440 7.92 -41.44 -9.10
C PHE A 440 7.93 -42.20 -10.43
N GLU A 441 7.99 -41.50 -11.56
CA GLU A 441 8.06 -42.09 -12.90
C GLU A 441 9.49 -42.45 -13.33
N SER A 442 10.50 -42.03 -12.57
CA SER A 442 11.94 -42.22 -12.89
C SER A 442 12.39 -41.51 -14.17
N ASP A 443 11.79 -40.37 -14.47
CA ASP A 443 12.05 -39.53 -15.65
C ASP A 443 13.13 -38.44 -15.40
N CYS A 444 13.94 -38.61 -14.35
CA CYS A 444 15.03 -37.69 -14.00
C CYS A 444 16.23 -38.43 -13.39
N ASN A 445 17.41 -37.81 -13.45
CA ASN A 445 18.65 -38.32 -12.89
C ASN A 445 19.23 -37.37 -11.84
N GLU A 446 20.08 -37.88 -10.96
CA GLU A 446 20.85 -37.06 -10.02
C GLU A 446 21.62 -35.96 -10.76
N GLY A 447 21.47 -34.70 -10.31
CA GLY A 447 22.11 -33.52 -10.89
C GLY A 447 21.29 -32.81 -11.97
N ASP A 448 20.17 -33.40 -12.43
CA ASP A 448 19.26 -32.72 -13.34
C ASP A 448 18.55 -31.55 -12.65
N THR A 449 18.21 -30.52 -13.43
CA THR A 449 17.47 -29.36 -12.95
C THR A 449 16.10 -29.29 -13.61
N LEU A 450 15.05 -29.53 -12.83
CA LEU A 450 13.66 -29.36 -13.27
C LEU A 450 13.24 -27.90 -13.07
N ILE A 451 12.60 -27.30 -14.06
CA ILE A 451 12.18 -25.90 -14.04
C ILE A 451 10.65 -25.83 -13.96
N TYR A 452 10.12 -25.38 -12.83
CA TYR A 452 8.71 -25.05 -12.70
C TYR A 452 8.45 -23.59 -13.06
N ILE A 453 7.39 -23.34 -13.84
CA ILE A 453 7.01 -22.01 -14.29
C ILE A 453 5.55 -21.75 -14.00
N GLN A 454 5.29 -20.59 -13.42
CA GLN A 454 3.94 -20.16 -13.07
C GLN A 454 3.78 -18.66 -13.29
N LYS A 455 2.52 -18.22 -13.43
CA LYS A 455 2.15 -16.81 -13.52
C LYS A 455 1.35 -16.40 -12.29
N ASP A 456 1.62 -15.21 -11.76
CA ASP A 456 0.83 -14.63 -10.67
C ASP A 456 -0.41 -13.87 -11.19
N HIS A 457 -1.09 -13.18 -10.27
CA HIS A 457 -2.29 -12.37 -10.55
C HIS A 457 -2.04 -11.17 -11.46
N ASN A 458 -0.80 -10.67 -11.49
CA ASN A 458 -0.38 -9.58 -12.36
C ASN A 458 0.19 -10.09 -13.69
N ASN A 459 0.02 -11.38 -14.01
CA ASN A 459 0.61 -12.04 -15.17
C ASN A 459 2.15 -11.98 -15.21
N THR A 460 2.78 -11.84 -14.04
CA THR A 460 4.22 -11.90 -13.87
C THR A 460 4.66 -13.36 -13.85
N ILE A 461 5.68 -13.68 -14.65
CA ILE A 461 6.24 -15.02 -14.75
C ILE A 461 7.25 -15.22 -13.61
N PHE A 462 7.06 -16.31 -12.87
CA PHE A 462 7.96 -16.78 -11.83
C PHE A 462 8.53 -18.14 -12.20
N VAL A 463 9.79 -18.36 -11.82
CA VAL A 463 10.55 -19.56 -12.14
C VAL A 463 11.09 -20.16 -10.86
N THR A 464 10.90 -21.46 -10.66
CA THR A 464 11.39 -22.22 -9.50
C THR A 464 12.21 -23.41 -9.99
N PRO A 465 13.54 -23.40 -9.81
CA PRO A 465 14.39 -24.55 -10.11
C PRO A 465 14.29 -25.59 -8.99
N LEU A 466 14.23 -26.86 -9.39
CA LEU A 466 14.28 -28.03 -8.52
C LEU A 466 15.50 -28.86 -8.93
N LEU A 467 16.45 -29.06 -8.02
CA LEU A 467 17.65 -29.83 -8.26
C LEU A 467 17.47 -31.26 -7.75
N ILE A 468 17.71 -32.25 -8.60
CA ILE A 468 17.58 -33.66 -8.22
C ILE A 468 18.85 -34.13 -7.52
N ARG A 469 18.70 -34.77 -6.36
CA ARG A 469 19.82 -35.21 -5.50
C ARG A 469 19.61 -36.63 -5.01
N TYR A 470 20.70 -37.21 -4.51
CA TYR A 470 20.77 -38.61 -4.14
C TYR A 470 20.74 -38.80 -2.61
N ASP A 471 19.93 -39.74 -2.13
CA ASP A 471 19.90 -40.24 -0.76
C ASP A 471 19.64 -41.77 -0.78
N GLU A 472 20.63 -42.55 -0.33
CA GLU A 472 20.57 -44.03 -0.34
C GLU A 472 19.38 -44.57 0.47
N THR A 473 18.90 -43.84 1.47
CA THR A 473 17.75 -44.24 2.29
C THR A 473 16.43 -44.31 1.51
N LEU A 474 16.36 -43.68 0.33
CA LEU A 474 15.17 -43.61 -0.52
C LEU A 474 15.14 -44.66 -1.63
N LYS A 475 16.02 -45.67 -1.59
CA LYS A 475 16.14 -46.71 -2.63
C LYS A 475 14.83 -47.42 -2.96
N SER A 476 14.01 -47.72 -1.96
CA SER A 476 12.74 -48.44 -2.13
C SER A 476 11.56 -47.57 -2.56
N ILE A 477 11.75 -46.25 -2.73
CA ILE A 477 10.67 -45.29 -2.96
C ILE A 477 10.85 -44.56 -4.29
N THR A 478 11.99 -43.90 -4.47
CA THR A 478 12.29 -42.99 -5.60
C THR A 478 13.63 -43.33 -6.24
N ASN A 479 14.08 -44.59 -6.14
CA ASN A 479 15.38 -45.04 -6.61
C ASN A 479 16.55 -44.16 -6.09
N CYS A 480 16.48 -43.81 -4.80
CA CYS A 480 17.44 -42.94 -4.10
C CYS A 480 17.37 -41.45 -4.49
N LEU A 481 16.34 -40.96 -5.17
CA LEU A 481 16.27 -39.55 -5.59
C LEU A 481 15.37 -38.69 -4.68
N TYR A 482 15.75 -37.43 -4.44
CA TYR A 482 14.92 -36.43 -3.76
C TYR A 482 15.08 -35.04 -4.42
N ILE A 483 14.16 -34.13 -4.12
CA ILE A 483 14.13 -32.77 -4.68
C ILE A 483 14.78 -31.76 -3.72
N GLU A 484 15.72 -30.94 -4.20
CA GLU A 484 16.09 -29.67 -3.57
C GLU A 484 15.42 -28.50 -4.29
N LYS A 485 14.41 -27.89 -3.67
CA LYS A 485 13.74 -26.69 -4.21
C LYS A 485 14.60 -25.47 -3.95
N HIS A 486 14.91 -24.73 -5.01
CA HIS A 486 15.60 -23.45 -4.92
C HIS A 486 14.62 -22.27 -4.86
N PRO A 487 15.07 -21.07 -4.43
CA PRO A 487 14.22 -19.89 -4.33
C PRO A 487 13.54 -19.54 -5.65
N THR A 488 12.26 -19.18 -5.58
CA THR A 488 11.46 -18.75 -6.73
C THR A 488 11.84 -17.33 -7.11
N LYS A 489 12.26 -17.09 -8.35
CA LYS A 489 12.60 -15.73 -8.83
C LYS A 489 11.65 -15.24 -9.91
N ARG A 490 11.43 -13.93 -9.93
CA ARG A 490 10.63 -13.21 -10.94
C ARG A 490 11.42 -13.05 -12.24
N LEU A 491 10.87 -13.52 -13.35
CA LEU A 491 11.49 -13.43 -14.68
C LEU A 491 11.08 -12.15 -15.43
N THR A 492 9.82 -12.04 -15.86
CA THR A 492 9.29 -10.91 -16.65
C THR A 492 7.77 -10.77 -16.50
N GLU A 493 7.22 -9.60 -16.81
CA GLU A 493 5.76 -9.45 -16.99
C GLU A 493 5.34 -9.92 -18.38
N SER A 494 4.21 -10.64 -18.45
CA SER A 494 3.62 -11.09 -19.70
C SER A 494 2.39 -10.22 -20.02
N THR A 495 2.24 -9.76 -21.27
CA THR A 495 1.04 -9.00 -21.68
C THR A 495 0.07 -9.82 -22.53
N ASP A 496 0.41 -11.07 -22.83
CA ASP A 496 -0.29 -11.95 -23.77
C ASP A 496 -1.80 -12.05 -23.54
N ILE A 497 -2.23 -12.33 -22.31
CA ILE A 497 -3.64 -12.47 -21.94
C ILE A 497 -4.29 -11.10 -21.72
N LEU A 498 -3.54 -10.14 -21.17
CA LEU A 498 -4.05 -8.80 -20.93
C LEU A 498 -4.44 -8.14 -22.26
N ASP A 499 -3.60 -8.28 -23.28
CA ASP A 499 -3.86 -7.74 -24.61
C ASP A 499 -5.07 -8.45 -25.24
N ALA A 500 -5.16 -9.79 -25.13
CA ALA A 500 -6.32 -10.55 -25.62
C ALA A 500 -7.65 -10.16 -24.94
N VAL A 501 -7.66 -9.97 -23.61
CA VAL A 501 -8.87 -9.52 -22.89
C VAL A 501 -9.18 -8.06 -23.22
N SER A 502 -8.16 -7.24 -23.52
CA SER A 502 -8.33 -5.83 -23.91
C SER A 502 -8.92 -5.62 -25.31
N GLU A 503 -9.05 -6.67 -26.12
CA GLU A 503 -9.86 -6.65 -27.35
C GLU A 503 -11.37 -6.61 -27.05
N ILE A 504 -11.79 -7.05 -25.85
CA ILE A 504 -13.21 -7.16 -25.46
C ILE A 504 -13.59 -6.10 -24.42
N PHE A 505 -12.70 -5.82 -23.45
CA PHE A 505 -12.94 -4.86 -22.37
C PHE A 505 -11.94 -3.70 -22.43
N PRO A 506 -12.27 -2.52 -21.86
CA PRO A 506 -11.27 -1.46 -21.66
C PRO A 506 -10.06 -1.97 -20.88
N ARG A 507 -8.84 -1.54 -21.23
CA ARG A 507 -7.58 -2.07 -20.66
C ARG A 507 -7.53 -2.08 -19.12
N GLU A 508 -8.09 -1.06 -18.47
CA GLU A 508 -8.21 -0.99 -17.00
C GLU A 508 -9.15 -2.08 -16.44
N THR A 509 -10.30 -2.29 -17.09
CA THR A 509 -11.23 -3.37 -16.74
C THR A 509 -10.60 -4.74 -17.00
N SER A 510 -9.90 -4.91 -18.12
CA SER A 510 -9.16 -6.15 -18.45
C SER A 510 -8.13 -6.50 -17.38
N LYS A 511 -7.38 -5.49 -16.90
CA LYS A 511 -6.42 -5.65 -15.81
C LYS A 511 -7.13 -6.04 -14.51
N LYS A 512 -8.24 -5.37 -14.16
CA LYS A 512 -9.05 -5.72 -12.99
C LYS A 512 -9.59 -7.15 -13.07
N LEU A 513 -10.11 -7.58 -14.22
CA LEU A 513 -10.60 -8.94 -14.44
C LEU A 513 -9.47 -9.96 -14.30
N LEU A 514 -8.31 -9.72 -14.90
CA LEU A 514 -7.18 -10.64 -14.82
C LEU A 514 -6.68 -10.77 -13.37
N ASN A 515 -6.56 -9.66 -12.66
CA ASN A 515 -6.17 -9.63 -11.25
C ASN A 515 -7.17 -10.39 -10.36
N LYS A 516 -8.47 -10.35 -10.68
CA LYS A 516 -9.51 -11.05 -9.90
C LYS A 516 -9.63 -12.52 -10.27
N PHE A 517 -9.49 -12.89 -11.53
CA PHE A 517 -9.86 -14.22 -12.00
C PHE A 517 -8.68 -15.12 -12.35
N LEU A 518 -7.45 -14.60 -12.45
CA LEU A 518 -6.28 -15.31 -12.99
C LEU A 518 -6.46 -15.78 -14.44
N GLN A 519 -5.36 -16.15 -15.09
CA GLN A 519 -5.41 -16.73 -16.45
C GLN A 519 -6.30 -17.98 -16.53
N ASN A 520 -6.17 -18.88 -15.55
CA ASN A 520 -6.95 -20.11 -15.50
C ASN A 520 -8.45 -19.83 -15.26
N GLY A 521 -8.81 -18.85 -14.43
CA GLY A 521 -10.20 -18.48 -14.24
C GLY A 521 -10.81 -17.80 -15.46
N ILE A 522 -10.08 -16.97 -16.21
CA ILE A 522 -10.57 -16.44 -17.50
C ILE A 522 -10.91 -17.58 -18.49
N LYS A 523 -10.08 -18.64 -18.56
CA LYS A 523 -10.36 -19.84 -19.36
C LYS A 523 -11.65 -20.53 -18.89
N ILE A 524 -11.84 -20.67 -17.57
CA ILE A 524 -13.01 -21.32 -16.98
C ILE A 524 -14.28 -20.49 -17.21
N LEU A 525 -14.23 -19.17 -17.01
CA LEU A 525 -15.35 -18.27 -17.25
C LEU A 525 -15.81 -18.33 -18.71
N LYS A 526 -14.86 -18.40 -19.66
CA LYS A 526 -15.18 -18.62 -21.08
C LYS A 526 -15.84 -19.98 -21.30
N LYS A 527 -15.26 -21.07 -20.76
CA LYS A 527 -15.80 -22.43 -20.90
C LYS A 527 -17.24 -22.54 -20.37
N GLU A 528 -17.51 -21.86 -19.26
CA GLU A 528 -18.82 -21.84 -18.60
C GLU A 528 -19.81 -20.83 -19.20
N ASN A 529 -19.44 -20.13 -20.28
CA ASN A 529 -20.25 -19.10 -20.93
C ASN A 529 -20.76 -18.03 -19.95
N ILE A 530 -19.88 -17.54 -19.07
CA ILE A 530 -20.22 -16.49 -18.11
C ILE A 530 -20.36 -15.15 -18.81
N VAL A 531 -21.42 -14.44 -18.46
CA VAL A 531 -21.78 -13.13 -18.99
C VAL A 531 -21.45 -12.03 -17.98
N PHE A 532 -21.02 -10.87 -18.45
CA PHE A 532 -20.68 -9.72 -17.62
C PHE A 532 -21.68 -8.59 -17.87
N GLN A 533 -22.34 -8.12 -16.81
CA GLN A 533 -23.17 -6.93 -16.89
C GLN A 533 -22.32 -5.71 -16.53
N ASN A 534 -22.32 -4.69 -17.39
CA ASN A 534 -21.69 -3.40 -17.13
C ASN A 534 -22.68 -2.29 -17.47
N ASN A 535 -23.21 -1.60 -16.46
CA ASN A 535 -24.41 -0.77 -16.60
C ASN A 535 -25.54 -1.50 -17.36
N ASP A 536 -25.96 -0.97 -18.51
CA ASP A 536 -26.98 -1.54 -19.39
C ASP A 536 -26.41 -2.51 -20.45
N ASP A 537 -25.08 -2.62 -20.56
CA ASP A 537 -24.41 -3.48 -21.53
C ASP A 537 -24.17 -4.90 -20.98
N ILE A 538 -24.26 -5.86 -21.90
CA ILE A 538 -23.98 -7.28 -21.65
C ILE A 538 -22.78 -7.69 -22.49
N LEU A 539 -21.68 -8.08 -21.83
CA LEU A 539 -20.41 -8.45 -22.44
C LEU A 539 -20.14 -9.94 -22.26
N THR A 540 -19.46 -10.57 -23.23
CA THR A 540 -19.16 -12.02 -23.22
C THR A 540 -17.70 -12.30 -23.60
N LEU A 541 -17.18 -13.45 -23.16
CA LEU A 541 -15.82 -13.92 -23.47
C LEU A 541 -15.75 -14.83 -24.70
N GLU A 542 -16.84 -15.00 -25.46
CA GLU A 542 -16.92 -15.94 -26.57
C GLU A 542 -15.82 -15.69 -27.63
N LYS A 543 -15.58 -14.42 -27.95
CA LYS A 543 -14.59 -13.99 -28.95
C LYS A 543 -13.13 -14.06 -28.47
N LEU A 544 -12.88 -14.32 -27.18
CA LEU A 544 -11.53 -14.28 -26.60
C LEU A 544 -10.64 -15.37 -27.19
N LYS A 545 -9.52 -15.00 -27.81
CA LYS A 545 -8.47 -15.95 -28.23
C LYS A 545 -7.34 -15.93 -27.21
N ILE A 546 -7.10 -17.07 -26.56
CA ILE A 546 -6.06 -17.16 -25.53
C ILE A 546 -4.78 -17.71 -26.19
N PRO A 547 -3.69 -16.93 -26.24
CA PRO A 547 -2.43 -17.40 -26.78
C PRO A 547 -1.84 -18.54 -25.94
N ASN A 548 -1.33 -19.58 -26.60
CA ASN A 548 -0.55 -20.66 -26.01
C ASN A 548 0.94 -20.42 -26.27
N THR A 549 1.47 -19.31 -25.77
CA THR A 549 2.89 -18.99 -25.86
C THR A 549 3.67 -19.81 -24.82
N ARG A 550 4.46 -20.79 -25.28
CA ARG A 550 5.51 -21.43 -24.48
C ARG A 550 6.73 -20.51 -24.41
N LEU A 551 7.46 -20.55 -23.30
CA LEU A 551 8.74 -19.85 -23.18
C LEU A 551 9.74 -20.44 -24.17
N ASP A 552 10.53 -19.57 -24.78
CA ASP A 552 11.50 -19.90 -25.83
C ASP A 552 12.90 -20.20 -25.26
N GLU A 553 13.81 -20.68 -26.10
CA GLU A 553 15.21 -20.96 -25.69
C GLU A 553 15.94 -19.73 -25.15
N THR A 554 15.59 -18.51 -25.62
CA THR A 554 16.19 -17.27 -25.11
C THR A 554 15.86 -17.02 -23.63
N SER A 555 14.74 -17.56 -23.16
CA SER A 555 14.33 -17.49 -21.75
C SER A 555 15.20 -18.34 -20.84
N LEU A 556 15.71 -19.51 -21.30
CA LEU A 556 16.59 -20.35 -20.49
C LEU A 556 17.92 -19.65 -20.17
N GLY A 557 18.51 -18.96 -21.14
CA GLY A 557 19.73 -18.18 -20.93
C GLY A 557 19.55 -17.05 -19.91
N LYS A 558 18.35 -16.45 -19.82
CA LYS A 558 18.01 -15.47 -18.79
C LYS A 558 17.85 -16.14 -17.43
N ILE A 559 17.13 -17.26 -17.35
CA ILE A 559 16.93 -18.03 -16.11
C ILE A 559 18.29 -18.42 -15.51
N LYS A 560 19.20 -18.99 -16.31
CA LYS A 560 20.54 -19.39 -15.81
C LYS A 560 21.32 -18.22 -15.20
N LYS A 561 21.20 -17.01 -15.76
CA LYS A 561 21.87 -15.80 -15.23
C LYS A 561 21.28 -15.30 -13.91
N MET A 562 20.04 -15.67 -13.58
CA MET A 562 19.38 -15.24 -12.34
C MET A 562 19.83 -16.04 -11.11
N TYR A 563 20.40 -17.23 -11.31
CA TYR A 563 20.87 -18.10 -10.23
C TYR A 563 22.39 -18.17 -10.24
N THR A 564 22.99 -17.70 -9.15
CA THR A 564 24.44 -17.63 -8.92
C THR A 564 25.03 -18.95 -8.40
N SER A 565 24.18 -19.90 -7.99
CA SER A 565 24.61 -21.19 -7.48
C SER A 565 25.28 -22.02 -8.56
N ASN A 566 26.51 -22.45 -8.29
CA ASN A 566 27.25 -23.34 -9.17
C ASN A 566 26.63 -24.75 -9.27
N LYS A 567 25.68 -25.11 -8.39
CA LYS A 567 25.07 -26.45 -8.33
C LYS A 567 23.92 -26.65 -9.34
N LEU A 568 23.26 -25.58 -9.77
CA LEU A 568 22.13 -25.64 -10.70
C LEU A 568 22.59 -25.71 -12.16
N PHE A 569 21.78 -26.35 -13.01
CA PHE A 569 21.96 -26.42 -14.47
C PHE A 569 23.27 -27.09 -14.93
N GLN A 570 23.84 -27.99 -14.11
CA GLN A 570 25.06 -28.73 -14.44
C GLN A 570 24.82 -29.87 -15.44
N LYS A 571 23.67 -30.55 -15.32
CA LYS A 571 23.22 -31.60 -16.23
C LYS A 571 21.99 -31.15 -17.03
N ASP A 572 21.13 -32.09 -17.38
CA ASP A 572 19.96 -31.83 -18.20
C ASP A 572 18.97 -30.91 -17.49
N THR A 573 18.26 -30.12 -18.30
CA THR A 573 17.30 -29.13 -17.81
C THR A 573 15.96 -29.38 -18.47
N THR A 574 14.95 -29.67 -17.66
CA THR A 574 13.62 -30.07 -18.13
C THR A 574 12.57 -29.12 -17.57
N TYR A 575 11.67 -28.63 -18.42
CA TYR A 575 10.51 -27.86 -17.96
C TYR A 575 9.43 -28.81 -17.46
N LEU A 576 8.91 -28.55 -16.27
CA LEU A 576 7.85 -29.36 -15.67
C LEU A 576 6.51 -29.06 -16.34
N ASP A 577 5.76 -30.13 -16.61
CA ASP A 577 4.32 -30.03 -16.86
C ASP A 577 3.56 -29.87 -15.53
N ASP A 578 2.38 -29.23 -15.57
CA ASP A 578 1.55 -28.95 -14.39
C ASP A 578 0.17 -29.57 -14.57
N ASP A 579 0.02 -30.82 -14.12
CA ASP A 579 -1.28 -31.48 -14.01
C ASP A 579 -1.84 -31.40 -12.58
N ASN A 580 -3.08 -30.91 -12.47
CA ASN A 580 -3.66 -30.64 -11.15
C ASN A 580 -4.20 -31.88 -10.46
N ILE A 581 -4.61 -32.90 -11.22
CA ILE A 581 -5.07 -34.16 -10.66
C ILE A 581 -3.86 -34.93 -10.13
N GLU A 582 -2.79 -35.00 -10.92
CA GLU A 582 -1.59 -35.71 -10.49
C GLU A 582 -0.89 -35.01 -9.32
N ASN A 583 -0.89 -33.66 -9.28
CA ASN A 583 -0.44 -32.92 -8.11
C ASN A 583 -1.18 -33.33 -6.81
N LEU A 584 -2.50 -33.55 -6.86
CA LEU A 584 -3.27 -34.00 -5.69
C LEU A 584 -2.96 -35.45 -5.32
N ASN A 585 -2.72 -36.33 -6.31
CA ASN A 585 -2.27 -37.69 -6.07
C ASN A 585 -0.88 -37.73 -5.43
N ASN A 586 0.06 -36.92 -5.94
CA ASN A 586 1.41 -36.80 -5.41
C ASN A 586 1.41 -36.22 -4.00
N PHE A 587 0.48 -35.32 -3.68
CA PHE A 587 0.33 -34.80 -2.32
C PHE A 587 -0.07 -35.90 -1.33
N ASP A 588 -1.02 -36.77 -1.71
CA ASP A 588 -1.41 -37.93 -0.90
C ASP A 588 -0.25 -38.91 -0.73
N LYS A 589 0.48 -39.24 -1.80
CA LYS A 589 1.68 -40.10 -1.74
C LYS A 589 2.75 -39.49 -0.82
N LEU A 590 3.04 -38.19 -0.96
CA LEU A 590 4.03 -37.48 -0.14
C LEU A 590 3.71 -37.60 1.35
N LEU A 591 2.47 -37.34 1.76
CA LEU A 591 2.09 -37.43 3.18
C LEU A 591 2.17 -38.84 3.74
N ARG A 592 1.92 -39.87 2.93
CA ARG A 592 2.08 -41.28 3.35
C ARG A 592 3.56 -41.57 3.65
N TYR A 593 4.47 -41.18 2.76
CA TYR A 593 5.91 -41.40 2.96
C TYR A 593 6.51 -40.55 4.08
N GLU A 594 6.06 -39.30 4.26
CA GLU A 594 6.47 -38.47 5.40
C GLU A 594 6.07 -39.10 6.75
N LYS A 595 4.89 -39.74 6.80
CA LYS A 595 4.42 -40.46 8.00
C LYS A 595 5.30 -41.68 8.32
N ASP A 596 5.87 -42.31 7.30
CA ASP A 596 6.80 -43.42 7.43
C ASP A 596 8.25 -42.97 7.71
N GLY A 597 8.48 -41.66 7.84
CA GLY A 597 9.77 -41.07 8.23
C GLY A 597 10.68 -40.70 7.06
N PHE A 598 10.20 -40.76 5.82
CA PHE A 598 10.99 -40.41 4.63
C PHE A 598 10.83 -38.94 4.24
N THR A 599 11.92 -38.33 3.77
CA THR A 599 11.94 -36.93 3.29
C THR A 599 12.22 -36.90 1.79
N LEU A 600 11.20 -36.60 0.98
CA LEU A 600 11.33 -36.59 -0.49
C LEU A 600 11.73 -35.23 -1.07
N TRP A 601 11.75 -34.18 -0.26
CA TRP A 601 12.20 -32.87 -0.70
C TRP A 601 12.76 -32.02 0.44
N ARG A 602 13.61 -31.05 0.08
CA ARG A 602 14.18 -30.02 0.96
C ARG A 602 14.12 -28.67 0.25
N GLU A 603 14.25 -27.59 1.01
CA GLU A 603 14.17 -26.22 0.48
C GLU A 603 15.43 -25.42 0.80
N HIS A 604 15.94 -24.73 -0.22
CA HIS A 604 16.86 -23.61 -0.08
C HIS A 604 16.04 -22.33 0.05
N LEU A 605 16.28 -21.58 1.11
CA LEU A 605 15.48 -20.41 1.44
C LEU A 605 15.92 -19.17 0.64
N PRO A 606 14.98 -18.26 0.33
CA PRO A 606 15.33 -16.99 -0.29
C PRO A 606 16.22 -16.15 0.64
N LYS A 607 17.00 -15.23 0.05
CA LYS A 607 17.82 -14.31 0.81
C LYS A 607 16.92 -13.50 1.77
N LEU A 608 17.25 -13.49 3.06
CA LEU A 608 16.55 -12.73 4.10
C LEU A 608 17.56 -11.90 4.88
N ALA A 609 17.30 -10.61 5.04
CA ALA A 609 18.16 -9.71 5.80
C ALA A 609 17.35 -8.69 6.61
N MET A 610 17.94 -8.19 7.69
CA MET A 610 17.47 -7.01 8.41
C MET A 610 18.17 -5.77 7.86
N GLN A 611 17.41 -4.74 7.53
CA GLN A 611 17.97 -3.43 7.20
C GLN A 611 18.47 -2.76 8.48
N ILE A 612 19.76 -2.42 8.49
CA ILE A 612 20.46 -1.78 9.60
C ILE A 612 21.10 -0.48 9.13
N VAL A 613 21.57 0.34 10.06
CA VAL A 613 22.40 1.52 9.76
C VAL A 613 23.84 1.18 10.12
N LYS A 614 24.76 1.30 9.16
CA LYS A 614 26.19 1.03 9.36
C LYS A 614 27.02 2.06 8.60
N HIS A 615 28.04 2.63 9.25
CA HIS A 615 28.88 3.70 8.70
C HIS A 615 28.08 4.90 8.12
N GLY A 616 26.90 5.12 8.70
CA GLY A 616 26.01 6.21 8.34
C GLY A 616 25.18 6.05 7.08
N TYR A 617 25.05 4.84 6.53
CA TYR A 617 24.08 4.54 5.47
C TYR A 617 23.30 3.25 5.78
N PHE A 618 22.23 2.99 5.05
CA PHE A 618 21.45 1.75 5.17
C PHE A 618 22.24 0.56 4.61
N ASP A 619 22.45 -0.45 5.43
CA ASP A 619 23.18 -1.67 5.10
C ASP A 619 22.31 -2.90 5.46
N GLU A 620 22.78 -4.08 5.08
CA GLU A 620 22.06 -5.34 5.29
C GLU A 620 22.76 -6.21 6.33
N PHE A 621 22.04 -6.61 7.37
CA PHE A 621 22.42 -7.71 8.24
C PHE A 621 21.78 -8.99 7.72
N VAL A 622 22.55 -9.79 6.98
CA VAL A 622 22.08 -11.01 6.33
C VAL A 622 21.77 -12.08 7.38
N LEU A 623 20.54 -12.59 7.34
CA LEU A 623 20.04 -13.70 8.17
C LEU A 623 20.05 -15.04 7.41
N VAL A 624 19.75 -14.98 6.11
CA VAL A 624 19.73 -16.12 5.19
C VAL A 624 20.31 -15.65 3.86
N ASP A 625 21.20 -16.45 3.28
CA ASP A 625 21.79 -16.25 1.96
C ASP A 625 21.66 -17.50 1.09
N ASP A 626 22.19 -17.42 -0.14
CA ASP A 626 22.12 -18.51 -1.14
C ASP A 626 22.83 -19.81 -0.69
N ASN A 627 23.65 -19.77 0.36
CA ASN A 627 24.39 -20.93 0.88
C ASN A 627 23.81 -21.46 2.20
N SER A 628 22.78 -20.79 2.74
CA SER A 628 22.18 -21.14 4.02
C SER A 628 21.37 -22.43 3.90
N GLU A 629 21.70 -23.43 4.73
CA GLU A 629 21.00 -24.71 4.78
C GLU A 629 20.11 -24.80 6.02
N VAL A 630 18.93 -25.43 5.87
CA VAL A 630 18.03 -25.70 7.00
C VAL A 630 18.34 -27.07 7.57
N ILE A 631 19.01 -27.11 8.73
CA ILE A 631 19.40 -28.36 9.39
C ILE A 631 18.55 -28.54 10.65
N ASN A 632 17.68 -29.55 10.67
CA ASN A 632 16.72 -29.80 11.75
C ASN A 632 15.91 -28.55 12.15
N GLY A 633 15.56 -27.73 11.15
CA GLY A 633 14.85 -26.46 11.35
C GLY A 633 15.70 -25.30 11.86
N ASN A 634 17.02 -25.45 12.04
CA ASN A 634 17.93 -24.35 12.40
C ASN A 634 18.65 -23.81 11.17
N ILE A 635 18.96 -22.52 11.20
CA ILE A 635 19.77 -21.82 10.20
C ILE A 635 20.93 -21.15 10.93
N GLU A 636 22.15 -21.43 10.48
CA GLU A 636 23.35 -20.86 11.06
C GLU A 636 23.53 -19.41 10.63
N ILE A 637 23.79 -18.51 11.59
CA ILE A 637 24.15 -17.12 11.34
C ILE A 637 25.55 -16.89 11.91
N SER A 638 26.53 -16.71 11.02
CA SER A 638 27.94 -16.58 11.40
C SER A 638 28.30 -15.22 12.02
N ASN A 639 27.51 -14.17 11.73
CA ASN A 639 27.77 -12.82 12.21
C ASN A 639 27.07 -12.53 13.54
N HIS A 640 27.76 -11.79 14.41
CA HIS A 640 27.18 -11.27 15.65
C HIS A 640 26.51 -9.91 15.43
N PHE A 641 25.45 -9.63 16.21
CA PHE A 641 24.76 -8.35 16.20
C PHE A 641 25.10 -7.54 17.45
N ILE A 642 25.23 -6.22 17.33
CA ILE A 642 25.46 -5.34 18.47
C ILE A 642 24.18 -4.55 18.75
N ILE A 643 23.58 -4.78 19.92
CA ILE A 643 22.48 -3.95 20.42
C ILE A 643 23.10 -2.70 21.05
N PRO A 644 22.76 -1.49 20.57
CA PRO A 644 23.31 -0.27 21.13
C PRO A 644 22.78 0.01 22.55
N ALA A 645 23.55 0.75 23.34
CA ALA A 645 23.10 1.28 24.61
C ALA A 645 21.90 2.25 24.43
N ASN A 646 21.13 2.47 25.50
CA ASN A 646 20.04 3.46 25.58
C ASN A 646 18.89 3.27 24.58
N THR A 647 18.77 2.12 23.93
CA THR A 647 17.67 1.83 22.99
C THR A 647 16.54 1.08 23.69
N SER A 648 15.38 1.72 23.84
CA SER A 648 14.21 1.13 24.50
C SER A 648 13.42 0.15 23.63
N LYS A 649 13.59 0.22 22.31
CA LYS A 649 12.98 -0.66 21.32
C LYS A 649 13.90 -0.79 20.12
N LEU A 650 13.86 -1.96 19.48
CA LEU A 650 14.59 -2.20 18.24
C LEU A 650 13.60 -2.54 17.13
N SER A 651 13.79 -1.94 15.96
CA SER A 651 13.00 -2.22 14.78
C SER A 651 13.87 -2.24 13.54
N PHE A 652 13.80 -3.33 12.78
CA PHE A 652 14.60 -3.50 11.57
C PHE A 652 13.71 -3.94 10.41
N PRO A 653 13.46 -3.08 9.40
CA PRO A 653 12.75 -3.49 8.19
C PRO A 653 13.42 -4.70 7.53
N LEU A 654 12.63 -5.58 6.93
CA LEU A 654 13.13 -6.81 6.32
C LEU A 654 13.33 -6.66 4.81
N ILE A 655 14.37 -7.31 4.32
CA ILE A 655 14.71 -7.44 2.91
C ILE A 655 14.61 -8.91 2.55
N SER A 656 13.83 -9.24 1.51
CA SER A 656 13.66 -10.60 0.97
C SER A 656 13.95 -10.59 -0.53
N ASP A 657 14.81 -11.49 -1.03
CA ASP A 657 15.17 -11.59 -2.46
C ASP A 657 15.54 -10.25 -3.12
N GLU A 658 16.27 -9.41 -2.37
CA GLU A 658 16.71 -8.05 -2.75
C GLU A 658 15.62 -6.97 -2.78
N GLU A 659 14.41 -7.24 -2.28
CA GLU A 659 13.33 -6.26 -2.14
C GLU A 659 12.98 -6.02 -0.66
N ASN A 660 12.69 -4.76 -0.30
CA ASN A 660 12.11 -4.46 1.01
C ASN A 660 10.67 -5.02 1.08
N ILE A 661 10.41 -5.88 2.05
CA ILE A 661 9.06 -6.40 2.33
C ILE A 661 8.37 -5.54 3.40
N ASN A 662 7.05 -5.64 3.49
CA ASN A 662 6.25 -4.83 4.43
C ASN A 662 6.30 -5.37 5.87
N PHE A 663 7.45 -5.87 6.30
CA PHE A 663 7.65 -6.45 7.63
C PHE A 663 8.93 -5.90 8.27
N GLU A 664 8.90 -5.77 9.59
CA GLU A 664 10.05 -5.44 10.42
C GLU A 664 10.26 -6.51 11.50
N ALA A 665 11.52 -6.78 11.82
CA ALA A 665 11.93 -7.45 13.05
C ALA A 665 11.78 -6.46 14.20
N TYR A 666 10.79 -6.69 15.06
CA TYR A 666 10.45 -5.81 16.17
C TYR A 666 10.75 -6.46 17.51
N ILE A 667 11.51 -5.78 18.37
CA ILE A 667 11.94 -6.30 19.68
C ILE A 667 11.55 -5.28 20.76
N THR A 668 10.86 -5.79 21.78
CA THR A 668 10.55 -5.09 23.03
C THR A 668 10.83 -6.03 24.19
N SER A 669 11.54 -5.55 25.21
CA SER A 669 11.77 -6.28 26.46
C SER A 669 11.83 -5.31 27.62
N ASN A 670 11.55 -5.80 28.82
CA ASN A 670 11.76 -5.05 30.06
C ASN A 670 13.25 -4.83 30.36
N ASP A 671 14.13 -5.62 29.72
CA ASP A 671 15.59 -5.47 29.84
C ASP A 671 16.14 -4.33 28.97
N LEU A 672 15.32 -3.71 28.11
CA LEU A 672 15.67 -2.53 27.32
C LEU A 672 15.14 -1.26 28.00
N PRO A 673 15.90 -0.15 28.04
CA PRO A 673 17.20 0.07 27.40
C PRO A 673 18.41 -0.47 28.19
N LEU A 674 19.45 -0.89 27.46
CA LEU A 674 20.74 -1.34 28.03
C LEU A 674 21.64 -0.15 28.42
N THR A 675 22.50 -0.31 29.42
CA THR A 675 23.49 0.71 29.82
C THR A 675 24.67 0.80 28.85
N ASP A 676 25.11 -0.34 28.34
CA ASP A 676 26.26 -0.49 27.46
C ASP A 676 25.86 -1.28 26.20
N ASN A 677 26.68 -1.18 25.15
CA ASN A 677 26.48 -1.96 23.94
C ASN A 677 26.61 -3.46 24.25
N LEU A 678 25.70 -4.28 23.74
CA LEU A 678 25.66 -5.72 23.99
C LEU A 678 25.84 -6.51 22.69
N VAL A 679 26.80 -7.44 22.69
CA VAL A 679 27.04 -8.35 21.56
C VAL A 679 26.16 -9.59 21.70
N CYS A 680 25.40 -9.90 20.66
CA CYS A 680 24.46 -11.03 20.62
C CYS A 680 24.80 -12.00 19.49
N GLU A 681 24.67 -13.29 19.79
CA GLU A 681 24.49 -14.37 18.81
C GLU A 681 23.02 -14.43 18.38
N LEU A 682 22.75 -14.65 17.09
CA LEU A 682 21.39 -14.74 16.56
C LEU A 682 21.05 -16.19 16.25
N LYS A 683 19.96 -16.68 16.85
CA LYS A 683 19.43 -18.03 16.59
C LYS A 683 18.18 -17.92 15.72
N LEU A 684 18.28 -18.42 14.49
CA LEU A 684 17.19 -18.46 13.54
C LEU A 684 16.72 -19.89 13.33
N THR A 685 15.42 -20.11 13.48
CA THR A 685 14.78 -21.38 13.13
C THR A 685 13.70 -21.18 12.09
N TYR A 686 13.56 -22.16 11.20
CA TYR A 686 12.60 -22.17 10.11
C TYR A 686 11.72 -23.43 10.11
N SER A 687 10.43 -23.24 9.88
CA SER A 687 9.47 -24.31 9.61
C SER A 687 8.42 -23.82 8.61
N TYR A 688 8.41 -24.40 7.41
CA TYR A 688 7.45 -24.05 6.35
C TYR A 688 5.99 -24.20 6.82
N GLU A 689 5.72 -25.16 7.71
CA GLU A 689 4.39 -25.47 8.23
C GLU A 689 3.89 -24.51 9.29
N ALA A 690 4.81 -23.91 10.05
CA ALA A 690 4.44 -23.05 11.16
C ALA A 690 3.62 -21.84 10.66
N GLU A 691 2.68 -21.38 11.50
CA GLU A 691 1.92 -20.15 11.23
C GLU A 691 2.84 -18.95 11.00
N THR A 692 3.96 -18.92 11.73
CA THR A 692 5.06 -17.99 11.54
C THR A 692 6.31 -18.78 11.15
N PRO A 693 6.70 -18.82 9.85
CA PRO A 693 7.72 -19.74 9.37
C PRO A 693 9.11 -19.52 9.98
N TYR A 694 9.46 -18.26 10.25
CA TYR A 694 10.74 -17.91 10.86
C TYR A 694 10.56 -17.56 12.33
N LYS A 695 11.55 -17.91 13.15
CA LYS A 695 11.66 -17.47 14.54
C LYS A 695 13.09 -17.07 14.83
N LEU A 696 13.29 -15.80 15.15
CA LEU A 696 14.59 -15.20 15.43
C LEU A 696 14.68 -14.84 16.92
N ILE A 697 15.82 -15.17 17.53
CA ILE A 697 16.10 -14.89 18.94
C ILE A 697 17.52 -14.30 19.06
N PHE A 698 17.65 -13.21 19.80
CA PHE A 698 18.94 -12.60 20.13
C PHE A 698 19.40 -13.17 21.48
N CYS A 699 20.57 -13.79 21.50
CA CYS A 699 21.18 -14.39 22.69
C CYS A 699 22.43 -13.60 23.05
N ALA A 700 22.45 -12.99 24.24
CA ALA A 700 23.62 -12.28 24.75
C ALA A 700 24.83 -13.23 24.88
N LEU A 701 25.98 -12.88 24.31
CA LEU A 701 27.17 -13.73 24.40
C LEU A 701 27.67 -13.92 25.83
N ASP A 702 27.51 -12.89 26.66
CA ASP A 702 27.86 -12.88 28.07
C ASP A 702 26.75 -13.43 28.99
N ASN A 703 25.60 -13.80 28.42
CA ASN A 703 24.38 -14.19 29.13
C ASN A 703 23.88 -13.15 30.15
N SER A 704 24.18 -11.86 29.94
CA SER A 704 23.78 -10.75 30.83
C SER A 704 22.27 -10.53 30.89
N ILE A 705 21.55 -10.84 29.81
CA ILE A 705 20.09 -10.69 29.68
C ILE A 705 19.44 -11.98 29.18
N GLN A 706 18.13 -12.10 29.39
CA GLN A 706 17.36 -13.21 28.83
C GLN A 706 17.29 -13.10 27.31
N PRO A 707 17.21 -14.24 26.59
CA PRO A 707 17.12 -14.23 25.13
C PRO A 707 15.93 -13.40 24.63
N LEU A 708 16.20 -12.42 23.78
CA LEU A 708 15.20 -11.50 23.26
C LEU A 708 14.53 -12.11 22.03
N LYS A 709 13.22 -12.37 22.14
CA LYS A 709 12.43 -12.91 21.02
C LYS A 709 12.02 -11.79 20.07
N VAL A 710 12.23 -12.01 18.78
CA VAL A 710 11.79 -11.10 17.73
C VAL A 710 10.33 -11.37 17.37
N ASN A 711 9.55 -10.30 17.26
CA ASN A 711 8.20 -10.34 16.67
C ASN A 711 8.26 -9.79 15.24
N TRP A 712 7.72 -10.54 14.28
CA TRP A 712 7.54 -10.04 12.92
C TRP A 712 6.31 -9.14 12.89
N LYS A 713 6.51 -7.85 12.66
CA LYS A 713 5.44 -6.86 12.66
C LYS A 713 5.28 -6.30 11.25
N GLU A 714 4.05 -6.26 10.76
CA GLU A 714 3.77 -5.64 9.48
C GLU A 714 4.02 -4.13 9.57
N ILE A 715 4.81 -3.59 8.65
CA ILE A 715 5.02 -2.16 8.47
C ILE A 715 3.78 -1.64 7.76
N GLN A 716 2.84 -1.16 8.58
CA GLN A 716 1.65 -0.53 8.08
C GLN A 716 2.02 0.84 7.51
N TYR A 717 2.34 0.91 6.22
CA TYR A 717 2.18 2.13 5.41
C TYR A 717 0.68 2.39 5.25
N LYS A 718 0.00 2.64 6.37
CA LYS A 718 -1.43 2.39 6.56
C LYS A 718 -2.31 3.34 5.74
N ASP A 719 -1.73 4.33 5.09
CA ASP A 719 -2.47 5.19 4.21
C ASP A 719 -1.59 5.85 3.14
N CYS A 720 -1.66 5.36 1.89
CA CYS A 720 -1.17 6.16 0.75
C CYS A 720 -1.93 7.52 0.67
N GLN A 721 -3.03 7.73 1.42
CA GLN A 721 -3.73 9.01 1.46
C GLN A 721 -3.02 10.10 2.28
N HIS A 722 -2.02 9.74 3.10
CA HIS A 722 -1.32 10.64 4.02
C HIS A 722 0.21 10.57 3.89
N LEU A 723 0.72 10.51 2.65
CA LEU A 723 2.16 10.52 2.40
C LEU A 723 2.77 11.92 2.58
N PRO A 724 3.99 12.01 3.16
CA PRO A 724 4.68 13.28 3.29
C PRO A 724 5.03 13.84 1.91
N THR A 725 4.97 15.15 1.77
CA THR A 725 5.21 15.83 0.49
C THR A 725 6.20 16.96 0.68
N PRO A 726 7.26 17.08 -0.15
CA PRO A 726 8.19 18.19 -0.09
C PRO A 726 7.49 19.53 -0.31
N GLU A 727 7.91 20.55 0.43
CA GLU A 727 7.46 21.93 0.21
C GLU A 727 8.24 22.60 -0.91
N TYR A 728 7.64 23.62 -1.52
CA TYR A 728 8.38 24.54 -2.40
C TYR A 728 8.96 25.66 -1.54
N PRO A 729 10.15 26.20 -1.87
CA PRO A 729 10.70 27.31 -1.11
C PRO A 729 9.77 28.54 -1.14
N PRO A 730 9.72 29.32 -0.05
CA PRO A 730 8.83 30.47 0.03
C PRO A 730 9.19 31.52 -1.03
N LYS A 731 8.16 32.11 -1.68
CA LYS A 731 8.31 33.23 -2.61
C LYS A 731 8.90 34.44 -1.88
N ARG A 732 10.01 34.98 -2.39
CA ARG A 732 10.64 36.20 -1.88
C ARG A 732 9.77 37.42 -2.19
N LYS A 733 9.92 38.48 -1.40
CA LYS A 733 9.29 39.77 -1.72
C LYS A 733 10.25 40.63 -2.54
N TRP A 734 9.71 41.62 -3.25
CA TRP A 734 10.53 42.53 -4.06
C TRP A 734 11.56 43.30 -3.22
N GLU A 735 11.24 43.62 -1.96
CA GLU A 735 12.15 44.28 -1.03
C GLU A 735 13.36 43.40 -0.66
N ASP A 736 13.20 42.07 -0.67
CA ASP A 736 14.28 41.13 -0.35
C ASP A 736 15.39 41.15 -1.41
N PHE A 737 15.10 41.60 -2.64
CA PHE A 737 16.09 41.73 -3.72
C PHE A 737 16.94 42.99 -3.62
N LEU A 738 16.49 43.99 -2.86
CA LEU A 738 17.26 45.22 -2.59
C LEU A 738 18.39 44.96 -1.58
N ARG A 739 18.26 43.90 -0.77
CA ARG A 739 19.22 43.51 0.26
C ARG A 739 19.55 42.02 0.18
N ASP A 740 20.02 41.57 -0.99
CA ASP A 740 20.44 40.17 -1.16
C ASP A 740 21.83 39.95 -0.55
N PRO A 741 22.03 38.97 0.36
CA PRO A 741 23.30 38.80 1.06
C PRO A 741 24.43 38.34 0.13
N LYS A 742 25.60 39.00 0.22
CA LYS A 742 26.79 38.61 -0.53
C LYS A 742 27.41 37.33 0.04
N ARG A 743 27.96 36.48 -0.84
CA ARG A 743 28.56 35.19 -0.45
C ARG A 743 29.76 35.31 0.49
N ASP A 744 30.50 36.41 0.40
CA ASP A 744 31.68 36.70 1.22
C ASP A 744 31.33 37.33 2.58
N GLY A 745 30.04 37.55 2.86
CA GLY A 745 29.57 38.19 4.08
C GLY A 745 29.85 39.70 4.16
N SER A 746 30.36 40.32 3.08
CA SER A 746 30.76 41.74 3.06
C SER A 746 29.58 42.73 3.05
N GLY A 747 28.33 42.24 3.11
CA GLY A 747 27.12 43.05 3.14
C GLY A 747 26.05 42.54 2.18
N TYR A 748 25.29 43.47 1.60
CA TYR A 748 24.16 43.18 0.73
C TYR A 748 24.36 43.76 -0.67
N SER A 749 23.67 43.18 -1.65
CA SER A 749 23.60 43.63 -3.04
C SER A 749 22.17 43.96 -3.43
N ASN A 750 21.99 45.03 -4.20
CA ASN A 750 20.72 45.34 -4.86
C ASN A 750 20.67 44.62 -6.20
N LEU A 751 19.94 43.51 -6.29
CA LEU A 751 19.86 42.70 -7.51
C LEU A 751 19.14 43.41 -8.65
N LEU A 752 18.14 44.25 -8.33
CA LEU A 752 17.36 44.97 -9.35
C LEU A 752 18.24 46.00 -10.06
N GLU A 753 18.96 46.80 -9.28
CA GLU A 753 19.91 47.79 -9.79
C GLU A 753 21.06 47.12 -10.56
N TRP A 754 21.61 46.02 -10.05
CA TRP A 754 22.65 45.26 -10.75
C TRP A 754 22.16 44.79 -12.13
N ILE A 755 20.93 44.31 -12.25
CA ILE A 755 20.36 43.93 -13.55
C ILE A 755 20.24 45.16 -14.47
N LEU A 756 19.66 46.26 -13.97
CA LEU A 756 19.45 47.47 -14.77
C LEU A 756 20.76 48.08 -15.28
N GLU A 757 21.76 48.26 -14.41
CA GLU A 757 23.07 48.83 -14.79
C GLU A 757 23.76 48.01 -15.89
N ARG A 758 23.72 46.68 -15.79
CA ARG A 758 24.39 45.80 -16.74
C ARG A 758 23.64 45.72 -18.07
N LEU A 759 22.31 45.78 -18.03
CA LEU A 759 21.49 45.86 -19.24
C LEU A 759 21.52 47.24 -19.90
N ASP A 760 21.83 48.31 -19.16
CA ASP A 760 21.97 49.66 -19.74
C ASP A 760 23.10 49.74 -20.78
N LEU A 761 24.13 48.88 -20.62
CA LEU A 761 25.22 48.72 -21.57
C LEU A 761 24.77 48.23 -22.96
N LEU A 762 23.55 47.68 -23.09
CA LEU A 762 22.97 47.33 -24.40
C LEU A 762 22.73 48.56 -25.29
N GLN A 763 22.72 49.77 -24.72
CA GLN A 763 22.67 51.01 -25.47
C GLN A 763 24.04 51.34 -26.09
N ILE A 764 24.48 50.58 -27.08
CA ILE A 764 25.84 50.64 -27.67
C ILE A 764 26.26 52.01 -28.25
N ASN A 765 25.31 52.93 -28.44
CA ASN A 765 25.54 54.27 -28.98
C ASN A 765 25.50 55.38 -27.93
N LYS A 766 25.28 55.02 -26.66
CA LYS A 766 25.19 55.97 -25.54
C LYS A 766 26.09 55.47 -24.41
N VAL A 767 26.81 56.38 -23.78
CA VAL A 767 27.51 56.07 -22.52
C VAL A 767 26.46 56.01 -21.40
N PRO A 768 26.32 54.88 -20.68
CA PRO A 768 25.39 54.78 -19.55
C PRO A 768 25.66 55.83 -18.47
N GLN A 769 24.58 56.32 -17.85
CA GLN A 769 24.69 57.37 -16.83
C GLN A 769 25.52 56.92 -15.62
N PHE A 770 25.37 55.68 -15.17
CA PHE A 770 26.13 55.16 -14.03
C PHE A 770 27.65 55.11 -14.27
N ILE A 771 28.11 55.00 -15.53
CA ILE A 771 29.55 55.07 -15.86
C ILE A 771 30.01 56.52 -15.76
N ILE A 772 29.22 57.45 -16.27
CA ILE A 772 29.48 58.89 -16.18
C ILE A 772 29.55 59.28 -14.70
N ASP A 773 28.54 58.91 -13.91
CA ASP A 773 28.46 59.21 -12.48
C ASP A 773 29.62 58.58 -11.71
N ARG A 774 30.00 57.33 -12.02
CA ARG A 774 31.15 56.69 -11.37
C ARG A 774 32.45 57.43 -11.69
N ASP A 775 32.72 57.72 -12.95
CA ASP A 775 33.96 58.37 -13.37
C ASP A 775 34.01 59.82 -12.86
N ILE A 776 32.87 60.52 -12.79
CA ILE A 776 32.73 61.83 -12.14
C ILE A 776 32.98 61.71 -10.64
N ASN A 777 32.35 60.78 -9.94
CA ASN A 777 32.54 60.59 -8.50
C ASN A 777 33.99 60.19 -8.15
N GLU A 778 34.63 59.36 -8.96
CA GLU A 778 36.06 59.02 -8.83
C GLU A 778 36.94 60.27 -9.05
N ALA A 779 36.61 61.09 -10.04
CA ALA A 779 37.31 62.34 -10.30
C ALA A 779 37.11 63.36 -9.17
N ILE A 780 35.89 63.53 -8.66
CA ILE A 780 35.56 64.40 -7.53
C ILE A 780 36.25 63.90 -6.26
N ALA A 781 36.24 62.60 -5.98
CA ALA A 781 36.96 62.03 -4.84
C ALA A 781 38.48 62.23 -4.96
N SER A 782 39.02 62.15 -6.18
CA SER A 782 40.43 62.46 -6.49
C SER A 782 40.75 63.95 -6.33
N VAL A 783 39.80 64.85 -6.57
CA VAL A 783 39.95 66.30 -6.33
C VAL A 783 39.85 66.63 -4.84
N ASN A 784 38.86 66.07 -4.13
CA ASN A 784 38.63 66.28 -2.71
C ASN A 784 39.71 65.65 -1.81
N SER A 785 40.54 64.75 -2.35
CA SER A 785 41.68 64.14 -1.64
C SER A 785 43.01 64.89 -1.82
N LYS A 786 43.00 66.01 -2.54
CA LYS A 786 44.18 66.88 -2.71
C LYS A 786 44.36 67.77 -1.49
N GLU A 787 45.60 67.90 -1.04
CA GLU A 787 45.96 68.95 -0.10
C GLU A 787 46.29 70.24 -0.87
N THR A 788 45.94 71.38 -0.29
CA THR A 788 46.36 72.70 -0.78
C THR A 788 47.74 73.00 -0.20
N GLY A 789 48.71 73.18 -1.08
CA GLY A 789 50.03 73.70 -0.74
C GLY A 789 50.31 75.02 -1.45
N TYR A 790 51.46 75.59 -1.13
CA TYR A 790 51.92 76.85 -1.70
C TYR A 790 53.27 76.63 -2.39
N PHE A 791 53.39 77.07 -3.64
CA PHE A 791 54.60 76.94 -4.44
C PHE A 791 55.77 77.62 -3.74
N GLU A 792 56.87 76.91 -3.52
CA GLU A 792 58.10 77.48 -2.94
C GLU A 792 59.06 77.95 -4.04
N TRP A 793 59.46 77.02 -4.92
CA TRP A 793 60.37 77.30 -6.03
C TRP A 793 60.37 76.15 -7.03
N GLY A 794 60.90 76.39 -8.23
CA GLY A 794 61.13 75.34 -9.23
C GLY A 794 62.46 75.48 -9.96
N ALA A 795 62.91 74.37 -10.55
CA ALA A 795 64.14 74.29 -11.33
C ALA A 795 64.04 73.19 -12.39
N TYR A 796 65.04 73.12 -13.27
CA TYR A 796 65.14 72.06 -14.27
C TYR A 796 66.20 71.03 -13.85
N ASP A 797 65.88 69.76 -14.01
CA ASP A 797 66.84 68.67 -13.81
C ASP A 797 67.87 68.60 -14.96
N LYS A 798 68.83 67.67 -14.84
CA LYS A 798 69.89 67.45 -15.86
C LYS A 798 69.34 67.03 -17.23
N ASN A 799 68.11 66.55 -17.30
CA ASN A 799 67.40 66.14 -18.51
C ASN A 799 66.46 67.25 -19.03
N ARG A 800 66.53 68.47 -18.46
CA ARG A 800 65.65 69.62 -18.76
C ARG A 800 64.17 69.37 -18.42
N ASN A 801 63.86 68.44 -17.53
CA ASN A 801 62.50 68.32 -16.99
C ASN A 801 62.35 69.30 -15.83
N TYR A 802 61.26 70.06 -15.86
CA TYR A 802 60.93 70.95 -14.75
C TYR A 802 60.55 70.15 -13.49
N TYR A 803 60.81 70.69 -12.32
CA TYR A 803 60.25 70.21 -11.07
C TYR A 803 60.11 71.39 -10.13
N CYS A 804 59.23 71.27 -9.14
CA CYS A 804 59.08 72.26 -8.09
C CYS A 804 59.04 71.65 -6.71
N ARG A 805 59.08 72.51 -5.71
CA ARG A 805 58.73 72.18 -4.34
C ARG A 805 57.53 73.02 -3.90
N VAL A 806 56.66 72.38 -3.15
CA VAL A 806 55.40 72.93 -2.69
C VAL A 806 55.32 72.71 -1.18
N ASN A 807 55.09 73.78 -0.43
CA ASN A 807 54.89 73.70 1.01
C ASN A 807 53.44 73.28 1.29
N VAL A 808 53.26 72.14 1.95
CA VAL A 808 51.96 71.73 2.46
C VAL A 808 52.07 71.54 3.97
N ASN A 809 51.32 72.34 4.74
CA ASN A 809 51.27 72.25 6.21
C ASN A 809 52.67 72.28 6.89
N GLY A 810 53.63 73.02 6.34
CA GLY A 810 54.99 73.14 6.85
C GLY A 810 55.99 72.11 6.32
N ASN A 811 55.54 71.16 5.48
CA ASN A 811 56.40 70.18 4.83
C ASN A 811 56.66 70.56 3.38
N SER A 812 57.94 70.62 2.98
CA SER A 812 58.35 70.89 1.61
C SER A 812 58.27 69.61 0.77
N ILE A 813 57.24 69.53 -0.08
CA ILE A 813 56.90 68.36 -0.90
C ILE A 813 57.59 68.45 -2.26
N PHE A 814 58.24 67.37 -2.70
CA PHE A 814 58.90 67.33 -4.01
C PHE A 814 57.92 67.00 -5.14
N CYS A 815 57.85 67.86 -6.15
CA CYS A 815 56.87 67.83 -7.23
C CYS A 815 57.55 67.71 -8.59
N PRO A 816 57.73 66.49 -9.14
CA PRO A 816 58.39 66.31 -10.44
C PRO A 816 57.43 66.57 -11.62
N ALA A 817 57.88 67.16 -12.74
CA ALA A 817 57.03 67.50 -13.89
C ALA A 817 56.19 66.34 -14.43
N LYS A 818 56.69 65.10 -14.39
CA LYS A 818 55.92 63.92 -14.84
C LYS A 818 54.60 63.70 -14.07
N ASN A 819 54.46 64.32 -12.91
CA ASN A 819 53.28 64.24 -12.06
C ASN A 819 52.36 65.47 -12.20
N PHE A 820 52.69 66.40 -13.11
CA PHE A 820 51.89 67.59 -13.36
C PHE A 820 50.78 67.21 -14.32
N VAL A 821 49.57 67.65 -14.00
CA VAL A 821 48.39 67.27 -14.79
C VAL A 821 48.07 68.30 -15.86
N GLU A 822 48.71 69.47 -15.80
CA GLU A 822 48.57 70.55 -16.75
C GLU A 822 49.95 71.03 -17.24
N ASN A 823 49.99 71.51 -18.48
CA ASN A 823 51.17 72.17 -19.00
C ASN A 823 51.27 73.55 -18.37
N ILE A 824 52.21 73.69 -17.44
CA ILE A 824 52.53 74.99 -16.86
C ILE A 824 53.65 75.66 -17.65
N ASP A 825 53.60 76.98 -17.68
CA ASP A 825 54.77 77.79 -18.03
C ASP A 825 55.45 78.21 -16.72
N PRO A 826 56.65 77.69 -16.40
CA PRO A 826 57.36 78.04 -15.17
C PRO A 826 57.63 79.53 -14.99
N SER A 827 57.62 80.33 -16.07
CA SER A 827 57.80 81.78 -15.98
C SER A 827 56.61 82.51 -15.35
N ASN A 828 55.45 81.85 -15.23
CA ASN A 828 54.24 82.40 -14.64
C ASN A 828 54.00 82.00 -13.18
N LEU A 829 54.92 81.25 -12.56
CA LEU A 829 54.79 80.78 -11.17
C LEU A 829 55.58 81.68 -10.21
N SER A 830 54.92 82.16 -9.15
CA SER A 830 55.48 82.96 -8.07
C SER A 830 55.44 82.22 -6.74
N GLU A 831 56.42 82.48 -5.88
CA GLU A 831 56.42 81.94 -4.51
C GLU A 831 55.12 82.35 -3.78
N GLY A 832 54.42 81.38 -3.21
CA GLY A 832 53.11 81.56 -2.58
C GLY A 832 51.89 81.23 -3.45
N ASP A 833 52.07 80.88 -4.73
CA ASP A 833 50.95 80.43 -5.57
C ASP A 833 50.32 79.13 -5.03
N GLU A 834 48.99 79.04 -5.05
CA GLU A 834 48.29 77.83 -4.61
C GLU A 834 48.54 76.66 -5.55
N VAL A 835 48.84 75.49 -4.97
CA VAL A 835 49.09 74.25 -5.69
C VAL A 835 48.30 73.14 -5.02
N PHE A 836 47.52 72.41 -5.82
CA PHE A 836 46.71 71.28 -5.37
C PHE A 836 47.41 69.98 -5.74
N LEU A 837 47.71 69.14 -4.75
CA LEU A 837 48.48 67.90 -4.95
C LEU A 837 48.06 66.80 -3.98
N ASN A 838 48.23 65.55 -4.41
CA ASN A 838 48.18 64.39 -3.53
C ASN A 838 49.59 64.14 -2.96
N ILE A 839 49.70 63.98 -1.65
CA ILE A 839 50.98 63.69 -1.00
C ILE A 839 51.13 62.18 -0.84
N ASN A 840 52.21 61.63 -1.41
CA ASN A 840 52.61 60.25 -1.19
C ASN A 840 53.96 60.21 -0.46
N GLU A 841 54.12 59.29 0.49
CA GLU A 841 55.40 59.06 1.14
C GLU A 841 56.29 58.17 0.26
N GLY A 842 57.46 58.67 -0.12
CA GLY A 842 58.46 57.96 -0.92
C GLY A 842 59.72 57.63 -0.12
N THR A 843 60.64 56.87 -0.73
CA THR A 843 61.91 56.46 -0.09
C THR A 843 62.86 57.61 0.26
N HIS A 844 62.61 58.83 -0.23
CA HIS A 844 63.45 60.02 -0.03
C HIS A 844 62.62 61.25 0.41
N GLY A 845 61.48 61.03 1.07
CA GLY A 845 60.57 62.07 1.55
C GLY A 845 59.25 62.13 0.80
N PHE A 846 58.45 63.17 1.08
CA PHE A 846 57.13 63.35 0.49
C PHE A 846 57.21 63.78 -0.99
N ILE A 847 56.44 63.09 -1.84
CA ILE A 847 56.34 63.35 -3.27
C ILE A 847 54.91 63.74 -3.62
N GLY A 848 54.77 64.84 -4.34
CA GLY A 848 53.50 65.29 -4.90
C GLY A 848 53.12 64.48 -6.14
N LYS A 849 51.86 64.07 -6.21
CA LYS A 849 51.21 63.47 -7.38
C LYS A 849 49.98 64.28 -7.78
N ASN A 850 49.58 64.18 -9.04
CA ASN A 850 48.41 64.88 -9.58
C ASN A 850 48.42 66.40 -9.35
N ILE A 851 49.60 67.00 -9.53
CA ILE A 851 49.91 68.39 -9.20
C ILE A 851 49.25 69.34 -10.19
N ARG A 852 48.54 70.35 -9.68
CA ARG A 852 47.86 71.39 -10.45
C ARG A 852 48.01 72.75 -9.77
N PHE A 853 48.09 73.80 -10.56
CA PHE A 853 48.22 75.21 -10.18
C PHE A 853 46.96 76.01 -10.56
N SER A 854 46.05 75.44 -11.36
CA SER A 854 44.71 75.97 -11.60
C SER A 854 43.68 75.45 -10.58
N ASN A 855 42.80 76.34 -10.10
CA ASN A 855 41.63 75.97 -9.31
C ASN A 855 40.57 75.33 -10.23
N LEU A 856 40.03 74.17 -9.86
CA LEU A 856 39.09 73.45 -10.73
C LEU A 856 37.64 73.75 -10.39
N ASP A 857 36.91 74.12 -11.43
CA ASP A 857 35.46 74.08 -11.43
C ASP A 857 35.01 72.63 -11.70
N ILE A 858 34.18 72.09 -10.81
CA ILE A 858 33.64 70.73 -10.91
C ILE A 858 32.84 70.59 -12.22
N ASP A 859 32.16 71.64 -12.66
CA ASP A 859 31.39 71.66 -13.91
C ASP A 859 32.27 71.45 -15.15
N ILE A 860 33.54 71.84 -15.11
CA ILE A 860 34.49 71.63 -16.22
C ILE A 860 34.94 70.16 -16.27
N ILE A 861 35.20 69.54 -15.10
CA ILE A 861 35.60 68.13 -14.99
C ILE A 861 34.49 67.21 -15.51
N GLU A 862 33.24 67.49 -15.13
CA GLU A 862 32.09 66.72 -15.60
C GLU A 862 31.99 66.76 -17.12
N ASN A 863 32.10 67.94 -17.72
CA ASN A 863 32.05 68.12 -19.17
C ASN A 863 33.23 67.45 -19.91
N GLU A 864 34.45 67.51 -19.37
CA GLU A 864 35.62 66.82 -19.94
C GLU A 864 35.45 65.29 -19.93
N ILE A 865 34.97 64.72 -18.83
CA ILE A 865 34.73 63.27 -18.70
C ILE A 865 33.65 62.82 -19.67
N ILE A 866 32.53 63.55 -19.74
CA ILE A 866 31.44 63.25 -20.68
C ILE A 866 31.96 63.27 -22.12
N THR A 867 32.70 64.31 -22.49
CA THR A 867 33.25 64.47 -23.86
C THR A 867 34.25 63.36 -24.19
N LYS A 868 35.16 63.03 -23.25
CA LYS A 868 36.13 61.95 -23.41
C LYS A 868 35.46 60.61 -23.63
N LEU A 869 34.50 60.25 -22.77
CA LEU A 869 33.79 58.97 -22.86
C LEU A 869 32.97 58.88 -24.16
N GLN A 870 32.38 59.98 -24.62
CA GLN A 870 31.66 60.04 -25.90
C GLN A 870 32.61 59.86 -27.10
N ASN A 871 33.77 60.50 -27.10
CA ASN A 871 34.77 60.35 -28.16
C ASN A 871 35.33 58.91 -28.19
N GLU A 872 35.69 58.36 -27.04
CA GLU A 872 36.13 56.96 -26.92
C GLU A 872 35.07 55.93 -27.35
N LEU A 873 33.79 56.28 -27.26
CA LEU A 873 32.70 55.45 -27.75
C LEU A 873 32.55 55.58 -29.27
N ALA A 874 32.71 56.78 -29.82
CA ALA A 874 32.60 57.02 -31.26
C ALA A 874 33.68 56.28 -32.06
N GLU A 875 34.90 56.18 -31.53
CA GLU A 875 36.05 55.53 -32.19
C GLU A 875 35.98 53.99 -32.21
N LYS A 876 35.13 53.36 -31.38
CA LYS A 876 35.06 51.90 -31.27
C LYS A 876 34.15 51.27 -32.33
N SER A 877 34.59 50.15 -32.90
CA SER A 877 33.76 49.32 -33.77
C SER A 877 32.56 48.73 -33.00
N ILE A 878 31.52 48.30 -33.72
CA ILE A 878 30.37 47.59 -33.10
C ILE A 878 30.83 46.31 -32.39
N TYR A 879 31.83 45.62 -32.95
CA TYR A 879 32.44 44.45 -32.31
C TYR A 879 33.08 44.80 -30.95
N ASP A 880 33.93 45.83 -30.90
CA ASP A 880 34.62 46.24 -29.67
C ASP A 880 33.65 46.79 -28.61
N LYS A 881 32.58 47.47 -29.06
CA LYS A 881 31.48 47.92 -28.20
C LYS A 881 30.76 46.74 -27.54
N THR A 882 30.54 45.67 -28.30
CA THR A 882 29.72 44.54 -27.85
C THR A 882 30.50 43.46 -27.09
N GLU A 883 31.82 43.38 -27.26
CA GLU A 883 32.63 42.39 -26.54
C GLU A 883 32.65 42.63 -25.01
N LYS A 884 32.72 43.89 -24.58
CA LYS A 884 32.66 44.24 -23.15
C LYS A 884 31.30 43.91 -22.51
N ILE A 885 30.22 43.92 -23.31
CA ILE A 885 28.85 43.63 -22.88
C ILE A 885 28.69 42.14 -22.52
N VAL A 886 29.40 41.23 -23.20
CA VAL A 886 29.31 39.78 -22.93
C VAL A 886 29.56 39.46 -21.46
N LYS A 887 30.63 40.00 -20.89
CA LYS A 887 30.97 39.78 -19.47
C LYS A 887 29.95 40.45 -18.55
N ALA A 888 29.42 41.61 -18.92
CA ALA A 888 28.43 42.33 -18.13
C ALA A 888 27.09 41.57 -18.06
N VAL A 889 26.55 41.14 -19.20
CA VAL A 889 25.32 40.33 -19.25
C VAL A 889 25.55 38.95 -18.61
N GLY A 890 26.72 38.35 -18.80
CA GLY A 890 27.08 37.12 -18.09
C GLY A 890 27.13 37.27 -16.57
N SER A 891 27.44 38.47 -16.05
CA SER A 891 27.49 38.72 -14.60
C SER A 891 26.11 38.73 -13.93
N ILE A 892 25.04 38.94 -14.69
CA ILE A 892 23.68 39.04 -14.14
C ILE A 892 22.90 37.72 -14.19
N ARG A 893 23.54 36.58 -14.50
CA ARG A 893 22.85 35.27 -14.50
C ARG A 893 22.23 34.92 -13.14
N TYR A 894 23.00 35.04 -12.05
CA TYR A 894 22.48 34.81 -10.69
C TYR A 894 21.34 35.78 -10.32
N PRO A 895 21.49 37.11 -10.50
CA PRO A 895 20.39 38.04 -10.30
C PRO A 895 19.13 37.70 -11.10
N LEU A 896 19.27 37.37 -12.39
CA LEU A 896 18.13 37.03 -13.26
C LEU A 896 17.38 35.80 -12.76
N LEU A 897 18.11 34.71 -12.48
CA LEU A 897 17.49 33.48 -11.99
C LEU A 897 16.84 33.67 -10.62
N THR A 898 17.44 34.49 -9.74
CA THR A 898 16.90 34.78 -8.41
C THR A 898 15.66 35.66 -8.47
N VAL A 899 15.69 36.74 -9.25
CA VAL A 899 14.57 37.70 -9.37
C VAL A 899 13.39 37.05 -10.08
N TRP A 900 13.60 36.40 -11.24
CA TRP A 900 12.52 35.73 -11.98
C TRP A 900 12.15 34.35 -11.39
N ASN A 901 12.55 34.02 -10.15
CA ASN A 901 12.05 32.82 -9.48
C ASN A 901 10.69 33.14 -8.84
N GLU A 902 9.59 32.76 -9.51
CA GLU A 902 8.21 33.08 -9.14
C GLU A 902 7.78 34.56 -9.27
N HIS A 903 8.54 35.42 -9.96
CA HIS A 903 8.14 36.80 -10.26
C HIS A 903 8.08 37.10 -11.74
N SER A 904 7.21 38.04 -12.12
CA SER A 904 7.06 38.49 -13.50
C SER A 904 6.82 39.99 -13.58
N LEU A 905 7.19 40.57 -14.73
CA LEU A 905 6.93 41.97 -15.05
C LEU A 905 5.43 42.33 -15.12
N VAL A 906 4.55 41.34 -15.30
CA VAL A 906 3.10 41.55 -15.35
C VAL A 906 2.44 41.62 -13.97
N GLU A 907 3.15 41.27 -12.88
CA GLU A 907 2.60 41.34 -11.52
C GLU A 907 2.31 42.79 -11.12
N SER A 908 1.24 43.03 -10.36
CA SER A 908 0.84 44.38 -9.94
C SER A 908 1.81 45.00 -8.93
N ASN A 909 2.56 44.19 -8.20
CA ASN A 909 3.53 44.63 -7.19
C ASN A 909 4.96 44.79 -7.74
N THR A 910 5.18 44.53 -9.04
CA THR A 910 6.49 44.76 -9.67
C THR A 910 6.79 46.25 -9.73
N PRO A 911 7.96 46.71 -9.24
CA PRO A 911 8.34 48.13 -9.29
C PRO A 911 8.26 48.69 -10.72
N ASP A 912 7.54 49.81 -10.89
CA ASP A 912 7.24 50.37 -12.21
C ASP A 912 8.49 50.77 -12.99
N ASP A 913 9.46 51.44 -12.34
CA ASP A 913 10.74 51.83 -12.96
C ASP A 913 11.52 50.61 -13.47
N PHE A 914 11.56 49.53 -12.69
CA PHE A 914 12.21 48.29 -13.09
C PHE A 914 11.50 47.67 -14.30
N ARG A 915 10.16 47.60 -14.26
CA ARG A 915 9.32 47.06 -15.34
C ARG A 915 9.54 47.79 -16.65
N GLU A 916 9.46 49.11 -16.64
CA GLU A 916 9.59 49.95 -17.83
C GLU A 916 10.97 49.81 -18.47
N LYS A 917 12.04 49.90 -17.66
CA LYS A 917 13.43 49.78 -18.15
C LYS A 917 13.72 48.39 -18.71
N VAL A 918 13.29 47.32 -18.05
CA VAL A 918 13.50 45.95 -18.56
C VAL A 918 12.79 45.75 -19.90
N HIS A 919 11.58 46.29 -20.10
CA HIS A 919 10.92 46.25 -21.42
C HIS A 919 11.71 46.96 -22.52
N VAL A 920 12.39 48.08 -22.21
CA VAL A 920 13.31 48.74 -23.15
C VAL A 920 14.48 47.82 -23.48
N TYR A 921 15.09 47.18 -22.49
CA TYR A 921 16.23 46.29 -22.69
C TYR A 921 15.88 45.00 -23.42
N ILE A 922 14.66 44.47 -23.28
CA ILE A 922 14.16 43.36 -24.09
C ILE A 922 14.15 43.76 -25.57
N LYS A 923 13.61 44.94 -25.92
CA LYS A 923 13.57 45.43 -27.30
C LYS A 923 14.97 45.64 -27.88
N LEU A 924 15.89 46.20 -27.09
CA LEU A 924 17.29 46.38 -27.49
C LEU A 924 17.98 45.03 -27.70
N SER A 925 17.73 44.05 -26.84
CA SER A 925 18.29 42.70 -26.96
C SER A 925 17.86 42.04 -28.27
N LEU A 926 16.58 42.15 -28.65
CA LEU A 926 16.07 41.64 -29.94
C LEU A 926 16.79 42.29 -31.12
N LYS A 927 16.96 43.63 -31.10
CA LYS A 927 17.66 44.37 -32.15
C LYS A 927 19.10 43.87 -32.32
N LEU A 928 19.83 43.70 -31.22
CA LEU A 928 21.21 43.20 -31.22
C LEU A 928 21.31 41.74 -31.68
N MET A 929 20.33 40.90 -31.34
CA MET A 929 20.31 39.51 -31.80
C MET A 929 20.15 39.38 -33.33
N SER A 930 19.41 40.29 -33.95
CA SER A 930 19.22 40.36 -35.40
C SER A 930 20.42 40.92 -36.17
N ASP A 931 21.31 41.63 -35.50
CA ASP A 931 22.49 42.26 -36.12
C ASP A 931 23.58 41.21 -36.44
N LYS A 932 24.13 41.25 -37.65
CA LYS A 932 25.15 40.29 -38.12
C LYS A 932 26.55 40.59 -37.56
N GLU A 933 26.83 41.84 -37.17
CA GLU A 933 28.13 42.25 -36.63
C GLU A 933 28.29 41.90 -35.14
N VAL A 934 27.18 41.58 -34.47
CA VAL A 934 27.18 41.18 -33.06
C VAL A 934 27.72 39.75 -32.89
N SER A 935 28.65 39.59 -31.94
CA SER A 935 29.30 38.31 -31.66
C SER A 935 28.32 37.21 -31.21
N VAL A 936 28.58 35.97 -31.62
CA VAL A 936 27.82 34.77 -31.19
C VAL A 936 27.81 34.62 -29.66
N LYS A 937 28.91 35.00 -29.00
CA LYS A 937 29.01 34.99 -27.53
C LYS A 937 27.95 35.90 -26.91
N LEU A 938 27.81 37.13 -27.40
CA LEU A 938 26.78 38.05 -26.90
C LEU A 938 25.38 37.52 -27.20
N LYS A 939 25.13 37.00 -28.42
CA LYS A 939 23.82 36.42 -28.75
C LYS A 939 23.41 35.28 -27.81
N ASN A 940 24.37 34.46 -27.38
CA ASN A 940 24.11 33.40 -26.41
C ASN A 940 23.77 33.95 -25.01
N GLU A 941 24.48 34.98 -24.53
CA GLU A 941 24.13 35.63 -23.25
C GLU A 941 22.78 36.36 -23.31
N LEU A 942 22.46 37.00 -24.44
CA LEU A 942 21.14 37.60 -24.66
C LEU A 942 20.04 36.55 -24.72
N LEU A 943 20.28 35.40 -25.37
CA LEU A 943 19.33 34.29 -25.37
C LEU A 943 19.13 33.75 -23.96
N PHE A 944 20.18 33.62 -23.15
CA PHE A 944 20.09 33.24 -21.74
C PHE A 944 19.24 34.25 -20.95
N PHE A 945 19.53 35.54 -21.10
CA PHE A 945 18.77 36.62 -20.48
C PHE A 945 17.28 36.49 -20.81
N LEU A 946 16.93 36.49 -22.10
CA LEU A 946 15.54 36.44 -22.57
C LEU A 946 14.82 35.15 -22.16
N SER A 947 15.53 34.02 -22.15
CA SER A 947 14.95 32.73 -21.72
C SER A 947 14.70 32.67 -20.21
N SER A 948 15.45 33.41 -19.41
CA SER A 948 15.27 33.47 -17.95
C SER A 948 13.99 34.22 -17.54
N LEU A 949 13.44 35.04 -18.44
CA LEU A 949 12.25 35.88 -18.22
C LEU A 949 10.92 35.13 -18.32
N HIS A 950 10.95 33.82 -18.62
CA HIS A 950 9.78 32.94 -18.73
C HIS A 950 8.58 33.56 -19.49
N GLN A 951 7.47 33.88 -18.81
CA GLN A 951 6.28 34.50 -19.42
C GLN A 951 6.48 35.93 -19.94
N ASP A 952 7.51 36.65 -19.48
CA ASP A 952 7.85 38.01 -19.95
C ASP A 952 8.74 37.99 -21.21
N MET A 953 9.09 36.79 -21.70
CA MET A 953 9.92 36.62 -22.88
C MET A 953 9.20 37.12 -24.16
N PRO A 954 9.91 37.82 -25.07
CA PRO A 954 9.33 38.27 -26.33
C PRO A 954 8.94 37.12 -27.27
N THR A 955 7.88 37.33 -28.04
CA THR A 955 7.27 36.33 -28.94
C THR A 955 8.23 35.80 -30.01
N GLU A 956 9.17 36.63 -30.49
CA GLU A 956 10.18 36.25 -31.47
C GLU A 956 11.09 35.13 -30.96
N ILE A 957 11.48 35.21 -29.68
CA ILE A 957 12.33 34.21 -29.04
C ILE A 957 11.52 32.99 -28.64
N SER A 958 10.31 33.17 -28.09
CA SER A 958 9.46 32.03 -27.75
C SER A 958 9.14 31.17 -28.97
N ASN A 959 8.80 31.79 -30.11
CA ASN A 959 8.60 31.08 -31.39
C ASN A 959 9.87 30.33 -31.86
N THR A 960 11.04 30.88 -31.60
CA THR A 960 12.32 30.23 -31.92
C THR A 960 12.57 29.02 -31.01
N LEU A 961 12.30 29.14 -29.71
CA LEU A 961 12.42 28.04 -28.75
C LEU A 961 11.40 26.92 -29.01
N VAL A 962 10.18 27.25 -29.45
CA VAL A 962 9.21 26.24 -29.91
C VAL A 962 9.79 25.42 -31.07
N LYS A 963 10.38 26.07 -32.09
CA LYS A 963 11.05 25.37 -33.20
C LYS A 963 12.20 24.50 -32.72
N PHE A 964 13.04 25.00 -31.80
CA PHE A 964 14.14 24.21 -31.24
C PHE A 964 13.63 22.99 -30.45
N SER A 965 12.51 23.12 -29.72
CA SER A 965 11.91 22.00 -29.00
C SER A 965 11.30 20.95 -29.93
N SER A 966 10.75 21.34 -31.09
CA SER A 966 10.19 20.38 -32.07
C SER A 966 11.25 19.51 -32.75
N ASP A 967 12.50 19.99 -32.83
CA ASP A 967 13.65 19.24 -33.35
C ASP A 967 14.76 19.20 -32.28
N LEU A 968 14.39 18.67 -31.09
CA LEU A 968 15.26 18.68 -29.91
C LEU A 968 16.56 17.90 -30.14
N ASP A 969 16.54 16.88 -30.98
CA ASP A 969 17.72 16.05 -31.29
C ASP A 969 18.87 16.87 -31.89
N ARG A 970 18.57 17.78 -32.82
CA ARG A 970 19.57 18.70 -33.40
C ARG A 970 19.87 19.91 -32.53
N ASN A 971 18.99 20.23 -31.58
CA ASN A 971 19.03 21.46 -30.79
C ASN A 971 19.33 21.26 -29.30
N GLN A 972 19.93 20.13 -28.92
CA GLN A 972 20.23 19.77 -27.52
C GLN A 972 21.02 20.84 -26.75
N LYS A 973 21.89 21.59 -27.45
CA LYS A 973 22.68 22.70 -26.88
C LYS A 973 21.82 23.84 -26.29
N TYR A 974 20.54 23.94 -26.69
CA TYR A 974 19.61 24.94 -26.18
C TYR A 974 18.71 24.43 -25.05
N SER A 975 18.93 23.21 -24.56
CA SER A 975 18.14 22.60 -23.47
C SER A 975 18.00 23.47 -22.23
N LEU A 976 19.08 24.14 -21.80
CA LEU A 976 19.01 25.09 -20.68
C LEU A 976 18.01 26.23 -20.94
N HIS A 977 18.04 26.81 -22.14
CA HIS A 977 17.15 27.90 -22.55
C HIS A 977 15.69 27.44 -22.59
N LEU A 978 15.44 26.24 -23.12
CA LEU A 978 14.12 25.62 -23.08
C LEU A 978 13.62 25.47 -21.64
N ALA A 979 14.48 24.96 -20.75
CA ALA A 979 14.13 24.75 -19.35
C ALA A 979 13.79 26.05 -18.60
N LEU A 980 14.60 27.09 -18.81
CA LEU A 980 14.39 28.41 -18.20
C LEU A 980 13.10 29.08 -18.70
N SER A 981 12.77 28.89 -19.98
CA SER A 981 11.60 29.51 -20.61
C SER A 981 10.24 28.98 -20.12
N LEU A 982 10.20 27.76 -19.58
CA LEU A 982 8.96 27.08 -19.22
C LEU A 982 8.21 27.76 -18.09
N GLY A 983 8.90 28.33 -17.09
CA GLY A 983 8.30 29.02 -15.94
C GLY A 983 7.10 28.28 -15.33
N SER A 984 5.98 28.99 -15.15
CA SER A 984 4.70 28.43 -14.68
C SER A 984 3.90 27.69 -15.78
N CYS A 985 4.41 27.62 -17.01
CA CYS A 985 3.84 26.91 -18.17
C CYS A 985 2.35 27.19 -18.46
N GLN A 986 1.90 28.43 -18.26
CA GLN A 986 0.51 28.84 -18.49
C GLN A 986 0.24 29.25 -19.94
N LEU A 987 1.23 29.84 -20.62
CA LEU A 987 1.09 30.35 -21.98
C LEU A 987 1.12 29.21 -23.01
N GLN A 988 0.46 29.41 -24.16
CA GLN A 988 0.35 28.37 -25.19
C GLN A 988 1.72 27.91 -25.70
N TRP A 989 2.63 28.82 -26.01
CA TRP A 989 3.97 28.46 -26.49
C TRP A 989 4.80 27.69 -25.44
N GLN A 990 4.58 27.92 -24.13
CA GLN A 990 5.22 27.15 -23.07
C GLN A 990 4.68 25.72 -23.05
N LYS A 991 3.36 25.57 -23.20
CA LYS A 991 2.69 24.26 -23.32
C LYS A 991 3.17 23.51 -24.56
N ASP A 992 3.40 24.21 -25.67
CA ASP A 992 3.94 23.62 -26.90
C ASP A 992 5.37 23.09 -26.69
N ILE A 993 6.24 23.88 -26.03
CA ILE A 993 7.60 23.42 -25.65
C ILE A 993 7.52 22.20 -24.73
N LEU A 994 6.69 22.25 -23.67
CA LEU A 994 6.53 21.13 -22.75
C LEU A 994 6.03 19.88 -23.47
N SER A 995 5.02 20.01 -24.35
CA SER A 995 4.49 18.92 -25.16
C SER A 995 5.58 18.27 -26.03
N ASN A 996 6.40 19.08 -26.71
CA ASN A 996 7.52 18.58 -27.50
C ASN A 996 8.56 17.83 -26.64
N VAL A 997 8.84 18.31 -25.43
CA VAL A 997 9.71 17.62 -24.46
C VAL A 997 9.10 16.30 -24.00
N LEU A 998 7.80 16.28 -23.63
CA LEU A 998 7.09 15.10 -23.16
C LEU A 998 6.98 14.00 -24.24
N ASN A 999 6.76 14.40 -25.49
CA ASN A 999 6.72 13.47 -26.63
C ASN A 999 8.04 12.70 -26.83
N ASN A 1000 9.16 13.23 -26.32
CA ASN A 1000 10.47 12.60 -26.43
C ASN A 1000 10.91 11.86 -25.16
N VAL A 1001 10.10 11.77 -24.09
CA VAL A 1001 10.52 11.20 -22.78
C VAL A 1001 11.08 9.77 -22.87
N ASN A 1002 10.60 8.97 -23.82
CA ASN A 1002 11.06 7.59 -24.04
C ASN A 1002 12.24 7.49 -25.02
N ASN A 1003 12.73 8.61 -25.55
CA ASN A 1003 13.87 8.62 -26.45
C ASN A 1003 15.18 8.47 -25.65
N CYS A 1004 15.80 7.29 -25.75
CA CYS A 1004 16.99 6.93 -24.98
C CYS A 1004 18.17 7.89 -25.21
N SER A 1005 18.36 8.43 -26.43
CA SER A 1005 19.47 9.35 -26.72
C SER A 1005 19.29 10.73 -26.08
N LEU A 1006 18.04 11.14 -25.83
CA LEU A 1006 17.68 12.45 -25.28
C LEU A 1006 17.33 12.40 -23.78
N SER A 1007 17.33 11.21 -23.19
CA SER A 1007 16.94 10.97 -21.79
C SER A 1007 17.56 11.98 -20.80
N ASN A 1008 18.89 12.10 -20.77
CA ASN A 1008 19.59 13.06 -19.91
C ASN A 1008 19.20 14.53 -20.20
N VAL A 1009 19.01 14.89 -21.47
CA VAL A 1009 18.63 16.25 -21.86
C VAL A 1009 17.23 16.58 -21.34
N ILE A 1010 16.29 15.66 -21.50
CA ILE A 1010 14.89 15.82 -21.08
C ILE A 1010 14.78 15.88 -19.56
N MET A 1011 15.43 14.96 -18.85
CA MET A 1011 15.43 14.96 -17.38
C MET A 1011 16.03 16.26 -16.83
N ASN A 1012 17.08 16.78 -17.47
CA ASN A 1012 17.67 18.06 -17.08
C ASN A 1012 16.73 19.25 -17.33
N ILE A 1013 15.99 19.26 -18.46
CA ILE A 1013 14.99 20.31 -18.75
C ILE A 1013 13.91 20.31 -17.66
N LEU A 1014 13.34 19.13 -17.37
CA LEU A 1014 12.28 18.98 -16.38
C LEU A 1014 12.78 19.29 -14.96
N ALA A 1015 14.00 18.86 -14.60
CA ALA A 1015 14.61 19.15 -13.30
C ALA A 1015 14.75 20.65 -13.04
N ILE A 1016 15.18 21.41 -14.06
CA ILE A 1016 15.32 22.86 -13.95
C ILE A 1016 13.93 23.50 -13.87
N ALA A 1017 13.03 23.20 -14.82
CA ALA A 1017 11.71 23.81 -14.87
C ALA A 1017 10.87 23.56 -13.60
N SER A 1018 10.96 22.36 -13.00
CA SER A 1018 10.19 21.98 -11.81
C SER A 1018 10.52 22.76 -10.54
N TRP A 1019 11.68 23.42 -10.52
CA TRP A 1019 12.14 24.27 -9.43
C TRP A 1019 12.23 25.76 -9.83
N ARG A 1020 11.66 26.15 -10.98
CA ARG A 1020 11.55 27.57 -11.38
C ARG A 1020 10.19 28.17 -11.04
N SER A 1021 9.17 27.34 -10.95
CA SER A 1021 7.85 27.76 -10.51
C SER A 1021 7.18 26.71 -9.63
N GLU A 1022 6.49 27.15 -8.56
CA GLU A 1022 5.78 26.23 -7.68
C GLU A 1022 4.76 25.41 -8.48
N ASN A 1023 4.06 26.08 -9.40
CA ASN A 1023 2.93 25.54 -10.12
C ASN A 1023 3.29 24.64 -11.31
N PHE A 1024 4.54 24.68 -11.80
CA PHE A 1024 4.95 23.94 -12.99
C PHE A 1024 4.62 22.44 -12.89
N ILE A 1025 5.01 21.81 -11.78
CA ILE A 1025 4.87 20.35 -11.64
C ILE A 1025 3.41 19.92 -11.70
N PHE A 1026 2.49 20.74 -11.20
CA PHE A 1026 1.06 20.41 -11.11
C PHE A 1026 0.33 20.48 -12.46
N ILE A 1027 0.99 20.94 -13.52
CA ILE A 1027 0.46 20.93 -14.89
C ILE A 1027 0.52 19.52 -15.49
N LEU A 1028 1.45 18.69 -15.03
CA LEU A 1028 1.58 17.33 -15.52
C LEU A 1028 0.30 16.52 -15.25
N LEU A 1029 -0.13 15.79 -16.28
CA LEU A 1029 -1.14 14.76 -16.14
C LEU A 1029 -0.52 13.53 -15.47
N LYS A 1030 -1.35 12.74 -14.77
CA LYS A 1030 -0.88 11.52 -14.10
C LYS A 1030 -0.18 10.56 -15.07
N TYR A 1031 -0.66 10.46 -16.30
CA TYR A 1031 -0.07 9.66 -17.36
C TYR A 1031 1.35 10.10 -17.72
N ASP A 1032 1.56 11.41 -17.94
CA ASP A 1032 2.88 11.95 -18.27
C ASP A 1032 3.85 11.86 -17.09
N ALA A 1033 3.36 12.12 -15.87
CA ALA A 1033 4.14 11.95 -14.65
C ALA A 1033 4.66 10.52 -14.50
N ASN A 1034 3.82 9.51 -14.71
CA ASN A 1034 4.24 8.10 -14.65
C ASN A 1034 5.30 7.78 -15.72
N LYS A 1035 5.15 8.27 -16.96
CA LYS A 1035 6.18 8.12 -18.00
C LYS A 1035 7.52 8.73 -17.60
N ILE A 1036 7.49 9.94 -17.04
CA ILE A 1036 8.70 10.62 -16.56
C ILE A 1036 9.33 9.79 -15.43
N ILE A 1037 8.54 9.31 -14.47
CA ILE A 1037 9.03 8.50 -13.34
C ILE A 1037 9.67 7.19 -13.84
N GLU A 1038 9.09 6.51 -14.82
CA GLU A 1038 9.69 5.29 -15.38
C GLU A 1038 10.99 5.58 -16.14
N SER A 1039 10.99 6.58 -17.03
CA SER A 1039 12.17 6.98 -17.82
C SER A 1039 13.30 7.53 -16.94
N LEU A 1040 12.96 8.27 -15.88
CA LEU A 1040 13.91 8.81 -14.92
C LEU A 1040 14.68 7.69 -14.18
N LEU A 1041 14.00 6.62 -13.76
CA LEU A 1041 14.64 5.49 -13.09
C LEU A 1041 15.68 4.83 -14.00
N ILE A 1042 15.28 4.52 -15.24
CA ILE A 1042 16.16 3.92 -16.25
C ILE A 1042 17.39 4.81 -16.51
N THR A 1043 17.17 6.13 -16.63
CA THR A 1043 18.25 7.08 -16.88
C THR A 1043 19.19 7.20 -15.67
N MET A 1044 18.66 7.18 -14.45
CA MET A 1044 19.44 7.18 -13.21
C MET A 1044 20.31 5.92 -13.08
N GLU A 1045 19.75 4.74 -13.33
CA GLU A 1045 20.49 3.47 -13.31
C GLU A 1045 21.62 3.46 -14.35
N TYR A 1046 21.35 3.93 -15.57
CA TYR A 1046 22.36 4.06 -16.63
C TYR A 1046 23.51 5.00 -16.22
N ASN A 1047 23.19 6.19 -15.70
CA ASN A 1047 24.19 7.15 -15.26
C ASN A 1047 24.98 6.61 -14.05
N PHE A 1048 24.32 5.93 -13.12
CA PHE A 1048 24.97 5.34 -11.97
C PHE A 1048 25.95 4.21 -12.36
N ASN A 1049 25.54 3.33 -13.27
CA ASN A 1049 26.42 2.31 -13.82
C ASN A 1049 27.62 2.93 -14.56
N THR A 1050 27.38 4.00 -15.32
CA THR A 1050 28.45 4.75 -15.99
C THR A 1050 29.42 5.37 -14.98
N LEU A 1051 28.92 5.87 -13.85
CA LEU A 1051 29.73 6.41 -12.76
C LEU A 1051 30.62 5.35 -12.10
N LYS A 1052 30.17 4.08 -12.02
CA LYS A 1052 30.96 2.96 -11.49
C LYS A 1052 32.16 2.63 -12.40
N VAL A 1053 32.01 2.73 -13.72
CA VAL A 1053 33.00 2.25 -14.72
C VAL A 1053 33.95 3.34 -15.23
N ASN A 1054 33.54 4.62 -15.30
CA ASN A 1054 34.13 5.57 -16.25
C ASN A 1054 34.94 6.74 -15.63
N LYS A 1055 35.83 7.36 -16.42
CA LYS A 1055 36.72 8.49 -16.02
C LYS A 1055 36.02 9.86 -16.02
N ASN A 1056 34.94 10.06 -16.79
CA ASN A 1056 34.29 11.37 -16.98
C ASN A 1056 33.26 11.69 -15.88
N LYS A 1057 33.73 11.72 -14.62
CA LYS A 1057 32.89 11.76 -13.42
C LYS A 1057 32.00 13.00 -13.29
N LYS A 1058 32.47 14.17 -13.75
CA LYS A 1058 31.79 15.46 -13.48
C LYS A 1058 30.45 15.61 -14.17
N THR A 1059 30.35 15.29 -15.47
CA THR A 1059 29.09 15.44 -16.24
C THR A 1059 28.03 14.46 -15.76
N VAL A 1060 28.42 13.21 -15.51
CA VAL A 1060 27.51 12.16 -15.02
C VAL A 1060 26.98 12.51 -13.62
N MET A 1061 27.85 13.00 -12.72
CA MET A 1061 27.43 13.51 -11.41
C MET A 1061 26.44 14.68 -11.55
N GLY A 1062 26.72 15.64 -12.44
CA GLY A 1062 25.82 16.77 -12.68
C GLY A 1062 24.43 16.36 -13.21
N ASN A 1063 24.35 15.30 -14.01
CA ASN A 1063 23.07 14.74 -14.45
C ASN A 1063 22.35 14.03 -13.30
N LEU A 1064 23.05 13.20 -12.52
CA LEU A 1064 22.47 12.50 -11.37
C LEU A 1064 21.88 13.47 -10.35
N VAL A 1065 22.57 14.58 -10.03
CA VAL A 1065 22.04 15.59 -9.10
C VAL A 1065 20.74 16.20 -9.61
N LYS A 1066 20.66 16.57 -10.90
CA LYS A 1066 19.41 17.07 -11.50
C LYS A 1066 18.30 16.02 -11.50
N GLN A 1067 18.65 14.75 -11.67
CA GLN A 1067 17.71 13.64 -11.59
C GLN A 1067 17.17 13.46 -10.17
N PHE A 1068 18.00 13.61 -9.14
CA PHE A 1068 17.57 13.63 -7.74
C PHE A 1068 16.64 14.81 -7.45
N GLU A 1069 16.99 16.01 -7.96
CA GLU A 1069 16.14 17.20 -7.85
C GLU A 1069 14.78 17.01 -8.56
N LEU A 1070 14.77 16.39 -9.74
CA LEU A 1070 13.53 16.06 -10.45
C LEU A 1070 12.70 15.03 -9.69
N LEU A 1071 13.32 13.98 -9.15
CA LEU A 1071 12.63 12.98 -8.34
C LEU A 1071 11.97 13.63 -7.12
N LEU A 1072 12.68 14.52 -6.43
CA LEU A 1072 12.12 15.26 -5.30
C LEU A 1072 10.97 16.18 -5.73
N ALA A 1073 11.08 16.83 -6.89
CA ALA A 1073 9.99 17.61 -7.46
C ALA A 1073 8.76 16.76 -7.81
N LEU A 1074 8.94 15.58 -8.41
CA LEU A 1074 7.83 14.69 -8.77
C LEU A 1074 7.08 14.20 -7.54
N ILE A 1075 7.74 14.02 -6.40
CA ILE A 1075 7.06 13.69 -5.13
C ILE A 1075 6.08 14.81 -4.73
N ARG A 1076 6.33 16.08 -5.09
CA ARG A 1076 5.40 17.21 -4.82
C ARG A 1076 4.02 16.98 -5.44
N LEU A 1077 3.92 16.20 -6.52
CA LEU A 1077 2.63 15.84 -7.14
C LEU A 1077 1.67 15.13 -6.20
N ARG A 1078 2.13 14.57 -5.07
CA ARG A 1078 1.26 14.01 -4.02
C ARG A 1078 0.19 15.00 -3.54
N LYS A 1079 0.42 16.32 -3.63
CA LYS A 1079 -0.62 17.34 -3.34
C LYS A 1079 -1.84 17.24 -4.29
N LYS A 1080 -1.63 16.83 -5.54
CA LYS A 1080 -2.68 16.67 -6.58
C LYS A 1080 -3.14 15.22 -6.74
N THR A 1081 -2.21 14.28 -6.70
CA THR A 1081 -2.43 12.84 -6.89
C THR A 1081 -1.73 12.06 -5.78
N LYS A 1082 -2.48 11.72 -4.74
CA LYS A 1082 -1.96 11.17 -3.48
C LYS A 1082 -1.12 9.88 -3.63
N ASP A 1083 -1.33 9.10 -4.69
CA ASP A 1083 -0.71 7.79 -4.90
C ASP A 1083 0.64 7.80 -5.65
N ILE A 1084 1.13 8.98 -6.06
CA ILE A 1084 2.43 9.12 -6.74
C ILE A 1084 3.57 8.64 -5.83
N LEU A 1085 4.38 7.72 -6.36
CA LEU A 1085 5.52 7.13 -5.68
C LEU A 1085 5.14 6.59 -4.28
N CYS A 1086 3.98 5.91 -4.14
CA CYS A 1086 3.61 5.29 -2.86
C CYS A 1086 4.66 4.21 -2.47
N PRO A 1087 5.11 4.12 -1.19
CA PRO A 1087 6.13 3.14 -0.76
C PRO A 1087 5.79 1.68 -1.07
N GLN A 1088 4.49 1.36 -1.18
CA GLN A 1088 3.99 0.03 -1.51
C GLN A 1088 4.22 -0.34 -2.99
N ASN A 1089 4.39 0.64 -3.88
CA ASN A 1089 4.57 0.40 -5.31
C ASN A 1089 5.98 -0.15 -5.59
N LEU A 1090 6.06 -1.20 -6.41
CA LEU A 1090 7.31 -1.81 -6.83
C LEU A 1090 8.31 -0.79 -7.42
N LEU A 1091 7.82 0.16 -8.22
CA LEU A 1091 8.66 1.20 -8.82
C LEU A 1091 9.33 2.09 -7.76
N THR A 1092 8.60 2.47 -6.70
CA THR A 1092 9.14 3.24 -5.58
C THR A 1092 10.19 2.43 -4.82
N LYS A 1093 9.96 1.13 -4.61
CA LYS A 1093 10.95 0.23 -3.98
C LYS A 1093 12.26 0.16 -4.77
N LYS A 1094 12.19 0.16 -6.11
CA LYS A 1094 13.38 0.25 -6.97
C LYS A 1094 14.12 1.58 -6.80
N TYR A 1095 13.39 2.71 -6.75
CA TYR A 1095 14.00 4.00 -6.45
C TYR A 1095 14.74 4.02 -5.11
N VAL A 1096 14.14 3.46 -4.06
CA VAL A 1096 14.78 3.34 -2.74
C VAL A 1096 16.10 2.57 -2.86
N LYS A 1097 16.12 1.42 -3.54
CA LYS A 1097 17.34 0.62 -3.76
C LYS A 1097 18.43 1.40 -4.51
N VAL A 1098 18.07 2.07 -5.61
CA VAL A 1098 19.00 2.88 -6.41
C VAL A 1098 19.58 4.04 -5.59
N ILE A 1099 18.75 4.72 -4.79
CA ILE A 1099 19.19 5.80 -3.91
C ILE A 1099 20.13 5.29 -2.81
N ASP A 1100 19.84 4.14 -2.21
CA ASP A 1100 20.69 3.53 -1.17
C ASP A 1100 22.07 3.14 -1.76
N GLU A 1101 22.11 2.52 -2.94
CA GLU A 1101 23.39 2.18 -3.62
C GLU A 1101 24.21 3.43 -4.00
N ILE A 1102 23.55 4.47 -4.52
CA ILE A 1102 24.19 5.75 -4.83
C ILE A 1102 24.75 6.39 -3.55
N THR A 1103 23.96 6.40 -2.49
CA THR A 1103 24.36 6.98 -1.20
C THR A 1103 25.60 6.29 -0.66
N LYS A 1104 25.63 4.96 -0.67
CA LYS A 1104 26.80 4.16 -0.29
C LYS A 1104 28.05 4.59 -1.07
N LEU A 1105 27.94 4.73 -2.41
CA LEU A 1105 29.06 5.16 -3.25
C LEU A 1105 29.55 6.58 -2.88
N TYR A 1106 28.64 7.52 -2.63
CA TYR A 1106 29.00 8.91 -2.29
C TYR A 1106 29.68 9.00 -0.92
N VAL A 1107 29.20 8.24 0.07
CA VAL A 1107 29.78 8.21 1.42
C VAL A 1107 31.15 7.51 1.40
N GLU A 1108 31.26 6.31 0.83
CA GLU A 1108 32.53 5.55 0.80
C GLU A 1108 33.64 6.26 0.03
N LYS A 1109 33.29 7.00 -1.04
CA LYS A 1109 34.27 7.74 -1.86
C LYS A 1109 34.42 9.21 -1.45
N ASN A 1110 33.71 9.67 -0.42
CA ASN A 1110 33.66 11.06 0.03
C ASN A 1110 33.42 12.06 -1.13
N ILE A 1111 32.43 11.76 -1.98
CA ILE A 1111 32.11 12.57 -3.15
C ILE A 1111 31.20 13.72 -2.71
N PRO A 1112 31.58 15.00 -2.96
CA PRO A 1112 30.70 16.12 -2.66
C PRO A 1112 29.50 16.14 -3.62
N LEU A 1113 28.30 16.35 -3.07
CA LEU A 1113 27.07 16.51 -3.84
C LEU A 1113 26.68 17.99 -3.84
N HIS A 1114 26.73 18.62 -5.02
CA HIS A 1114 26.38 20.03 -5.20
C HIS A 1114 24.99 20.15 -5.81
N THR A 1115 23.97 20.32 -4.98
CA THR A 1115 22.59 20.57 -5.40
C THR A 1115 22.26 22.06 -5.42
N ARG A 1116 21.31 22.44 -6.28
CA ARG A 1116 20.73 23.79 -6.32
C ARG A 1116 19.75 24.03 -5.17
N LEU A 1117 19.27 22.97 -4.52
CA LEU A 1117 18.30 23.09 -3.43
C LEU A 1117 19.02 23.35 -2.10
N LYS A 1118 18.62 24.42 -1.41
CA LYS A 1118 19.04 24.67 -0.02
C LYS A 1118 18.10 23.91 0.90
N ILE A 1119 18.60 22.83 1.49
CA ILE A 1119 17.81 21.92 2.34
C ILE A 1119 18.26 22.12 3.79
N GLU A 1120 17.31 22.47 4.66
CA GLU A 1120 17.49 22.50 6.10
C GLU A 1120 16.84 21.25 6.68
N LEU A 1121 17.61 20.44 7.43
CA LEU A 1121 17.11 19.25 8.10
C LEU A 1121 17.97 18.86 9.30
N VAL A 1122 17.41 18.06 10.20
CA VAL A 1122 18.11 17.53 11.39
C VAL A 1122 18.37 16.04 11.18
N LYS A 1123 19.64 15.65 11.10
CA LYS A 1123 20.06 14.24 11.03
C LYS A 1123 20.44 13.70 12.39
N GLN A 1124 20.11 12.44 12.63
CA GLN A 1124 20.72 11.67 13.72
C GLN A 1124 22.22 11.52 13.47
N GLU A 1125 22.99 11.26 14.53
CA GLU A 1125 24.47 11.22 14.45
C GLU A 1125 24.98 10.26 13.38
N ASP A 1126 24.35 9.10 13.25
CA ASP A 1126 24.74 8.10 12.27
C ASP A 1126 24.62 8.64 10.84
N PHE A 1127 23.61 9.45 10.51
CA PHE A 1127 23.37 9.92 9.14
C PHE A 1127 24.14 11.20 8.77
N LYS A 1128 25.00 11.75 9.65
CA LYS A 1128 25.71 13.02 9.40
C LYS A 1128 26.55 13.01 8.10
N SER A 1129 27.04 11.84 7.68
CA SER A 1129 27.86 11.66 6.47
C SER A 1129 27.07 11.63 5.16
N ILE A 1130 25.75 11.39 5.18
CA ILE A 1130 24.92 11.32 3.97
C ILE A 1130 24.70 12.72 3.40
N PRO A 1131 24.77 12.95 2.07
CA PRO A 1131 24.33 14.21 1.47
C PRO A 1131 22.85 14.55 1.75
N ASP A 1132 22.54 15.81 2.10
CA ASP A 1132 21.17 16.23 2.52
C ASP A 1132 20.08 15.83 1.52
N LEU A 1133 20.33 16.01 0.22
CA LEU A 1133 19.37 15.66 -0.85
C LEU A 1133 19.06 14.16 -0.89
N LEU A 1134 20.07 13.30 -0.73
CA LEU A 1134 19.88 11.85 -0.75
C LEU A 1134 19.14 11.37 0.50
N HIS A 1135 19.46 11.96 1.65
CA HIS A 1135 18.74 11.70 2.90
C HIS A 1135 17.25 12.10 2.78
N ALA A 1136 16.97 13.28 2.23
CA ALA A 1136 15.60 13.76 2.03
C ALA A 1136 14.82 12.85 1.07
N LEU A 1137 15.39 12.48 -0.07
CA LEU A 1137 14.78 11.54 -1.02
C LEU A 1137 14.43 10.21 -0.35
N ARG A 1138 15.37 9.67 0.43
CA ARG A 1138 15.17 8.38 1.12
C ARG A 1138 13.98 8.44 2.08
N ILE A 1139 13.86 9.51 2.87
CA ILE A 1139 12.74 9.73 3.81
C ILE A 1139 11.39 9.86 3.07
N TYR A 1140 11.31 10.67 2.02
CA TYR A 1140 10.06 10.88 1.28
C TYR A 1140 9.60 9.65 0.50
N LEU A 1141 10.55 8.87 -0.04
CA LEU A 1141 10.25 7.64 -0.80
C LEU A 1141 9.74 6.51 0.11
N THR A 1142 10.20 6.43 1.35
CA THR A 1142 9.67 5.47 2.34
C THR A 1142 8.46 5.97 3.11
N GLY A 1143 8.10 7.24 2.97
CA GLY A 1143 6.91 7.80 3.61
C GLY A 1143 7.05 7.95 5.13
N ASP A 1144 8.27 8.14 5.64
CA ASP A 1144 8.50 8.43 7.06
C ASP A 1144 8.03 9.86 7.39
N THR A 1145 6.80 9.97 7.87
CA THR A 1145 6.15 11.25 8.18
C THR A 1145 6.83 12.00 9.31
N ASN A 1146 7.38 11.31 10.30
CA ASN A 1146 8.00 11.95 11.46
C ASN A 1146 9.30 12.65 11.04
N SER A 1147 10.15 11.95 10.31
CA SER A 1147 11.41 12.51 9.82
C SER A 1147 11.17 13.55 8.72
N ALA A 1148 10.17 13.35 7.85
CA ALA A 1148 9.87 14.28 6.75
C ALA A 1148 9.47 15.68 7.23
N ASN A 1149 8.79 15.80 8.38
CA ASN A 1149 8.39 17.10 8.94
C ASN A 1149 9.59 17.99 9.34
N SER A 1150 10.78 17.39 9.51
CA SER A 1150 12.00 18.15 9.83
C SER A 1150 12.72 18.70 8.60
N ILE A 1151 12.29 18.31 7.39
CA ILE A 1151 12.94 18.70 6.13
C ILE A 1151 12.26 19.93 5.56
N LYS A 1152 13.03 21.00 5.36
CA LYS A 1152 12.56 22.23 4.71
C LYS A 1152 13.45 22.58 3.53
N ILE A 1153 12.83 22.92 2.40
CA ILE A 1153 13.53 23.49 1.25
C ILE A 1153 13.40 25.00 1.36
N ILE A 1154 14.47 25.67 1.75
CA ILE A 1154 14.45 27.10 2.10
C ILE A 1154 14.83 28.03 0.94
N GLY A 1155 15.35 27.48 -0.16
CA GLY A 1155 15.67 28.26 -1.34
C GLY A 1155 16.27 27.42 -2.47
N ILE A 1156 16.44 28.07 -3.62
CA ILE A 1156 17.15 27.53 -4.78
C ILE A 1156 18.32 28.46 -5.10
N SER A 1157 19.49 27.88 -5.34
CA SER A 1157 20.73 28.56 -5.72
C SER A 1157 21.20 27.98 -7.04
N ASP A 1158 20.99 28.73 -8.12
CA ASP A 1158 21.44 28.36 -9.47
C ASP A 1158 22.89 28.84 -9.74
N ASP A 1159 23.72 28.83 -8.70
CA ASP A 1159 25.07 29.40 -8.65
C ASP A 1159 26.18 28.57 -9.32
#